data_AF-A0A078BJM1-F1
#
_entry.id   AF-A0A078BJM1-F1
#
_cell.length_a   1.000
_cell.length_b   1.000
_cell.length_c   1.000
_cell.angle_alpha   90.00
_cell.angle_beta   90.00
_cell.angle_gamma   90.00
#
_symmetry.space_group_name_H-M   'P 1'
#
loop_
_entity.id
_entity.type
_entity.pdbx_description
1 polymer ?
#
loop_
_entity_poly.entity_id
_entity_poly.type
_entity_poly.pdbx_seq_one_letter_code
_entity_poly.pdbx_strand_id
1 'polypeptide(L)'
;MLDADVIQETPQHAARRLVAGMMAPGAQLEALHAYTDPQGHPIYWRIRGRQVNGEKLIRPMHALPDGGFELGEPPAPVSGKWLYRLHDLARNPEAQVIVCEGERAADALAQLGLIATTSGSASSAAAADWTPLQGRDVLIWPDHDKSGAQYGRDVAHRLQAMECNVRIVDVVVLNLPPKGDAVEWLAAHPDATAADVLGLPVLSAPIPATVATSATPQLPPLPVPQAQGRARDLLMPQAEGSDTPYPIEALGPLADAARALAGGAQVSPAMAGQSLLAAAALLAQGVANVRTLAGAVAPLSLYCLTIAASGDGKDSADRPAMSPIHDAQREQGKRYTESMAAFEDARAARKKGDPPPEPPGPAPYRIAADLTIEGMRRSFAEGVSTQGLFSTEAGAVLAGHAMTPEQRTKTAANLCGLWDRGHLSVVRAGGGRTERYGVRLSAHLLIQPAALGDVLTDETLSGMGFWPRFLLAWPAPLAPRVFRPWRPDASPAILRYWADCKRLLSLPLPDDCDSLPVIELNAQATERMATFFEGMEREGRQGGLRDVQPFALRATEQACRIAGVLACYAGQDVIDDPTAAYGAALAAHSLDNWQAALSGKADPGPERALTLYRWLVERVGWVGLRDISRLGPNSVRAADRRDTALDRLEALGLVEVDGAAVKAAGVDHARH
;
A
#
# COMPACT_ATOMS: atom_id res chain seq x y z
N MET A 1 48.24 -13.74 -60.53
CA MET A 1 48.03 -12.93 -59.32
C MET A 1 47.09 -11.82 -59.68
N LEU A 2 45.81 -11.97 -59.35
CA LEU A 2 44.87 -10.88 -59.14
C LEU A 2 43.80 -11.43 -58.20
N ASP A 3 43.52 -10.64 -57.18
CA ASP A 3 42.91 -10.99 -55.91
C ASP A 3 41.48 -11.49 -56.06
N ALA A 4 41.15 -12.54 -55.29
CA ALA A 4 39.76 -12.89 -55.03
C ALA A 4 39.23 -11.86 -54.02
N ASP A 5 38.39 -10.95 -54.48
CA ASP A 5 37.60 -10.06 -53.62
C ASP A 5 36.88 -10.89 -52.55
N VAL A 6 37.42 -10.88 -51.34
CA VAL A 6 36.72 -11.34 -50.15
C VAL A 6 35.61 -10.32 -49.91
N ILE A 7 34.39 -10.63 -50.37
CA ILE A 7 33.21 -9.82 -50.08
C ILE A 7 32.99 -9.86 -48.57
N GLN A 8 33.50 -8.85 -47.85
CA GLN A 8 33.23 -8.67 -46.44
C GLN A 8 31.72 -8.46 -46.23
N GLU A 9 31.13 -9.25 -45.34
CA GLU A 9 29.72 -9.14 -45.00
C GLU A 9 29.45 -7.75 -44.40
N THR A 10 28.43 -7.04 -44.90
CA THR A 10 28.05 -5.76 -44.32
C THR A 10 27.28 -5.98 -43.01
N PRO A 11 27.31 -5.03 -42.04
CA PRO A 11 26.51 -5.14 -40.83
C PRO A 11 25.01 -5.36 -41.10
N GLN A 12 24.47 -4.76 -42.17
CA GLN A 12 23.06 -4.94 -42.55
C GLN A 12 22.75 -6.37 -43.02
N HIS A 13 23.67 -7.01 -43.75
CA HIS A 13 23.52 -8.41 -44.16
C HIS A 13 23.69 -9.35 -42.96
N ALA A 14 24.67 -9.09 -42.10
CA ALA A 14 24.88 -9.83 -40.87
C ALA A 14 23.67 -9.76 -39.92
N ALA A 15 23.08 -8.57 -39.72
CA ALA A 15 21.89 -8.40 -38.90
C ALA A 15 20.73 -9.27 -39.39
N ARG A 16 20.46 -9.27 -40.71
CA ARG A 16 19.42 -10.11 -41.32
C ARG A 16 19.69 -11.60 -41.09
N ARG A 17 20.94 -12.04 -41.30
CA ARG A 17 21.35 -13.44 -41.12
C ARG A 17 21.19 -13.89 -39.66
N LEU A 18 21.69 -13.10 -38.70
CA LEU A 18 21.72 -13.45 -37.27
C LEU A 18 20.33 -13.58 -36.63
N VAL A 19 19.34 -12.82 -37.12
CA VAL A 19 17.97 -12.84 -36.59
C VAL A 19 16.97 -13.61 -37.46
N ALA A 20 17.39 -14.15 -38.61
CA ALA A 20 16.51 -14.85 -39.54
C ALA A 20 15.72 -16.00 -38.88
N GLY A 21 16.37 -16.76 -37.99
CA GLY A 21 15.72 -17.84 -37.22
C GLY A 21 14.86 -17.37 -36.03
N MET A 22 14.92 -16.08 -35.70
CA MET A 22 14.20 -15.47 -34.57
C MET A 22 12.98 -14.65 -35.02
N MET A 23 12.77 -14.50 -36.32
CA MET A 23 11.72 -13.68 -36.91
C MET A 23 10.71 -14.56 -37.64
N ALA A 24 9.43 -14.40 -37.31
CA ALA A 24 8.36 -15.12 -38.00
C ALA A 24 8.23 -14.68 -39.47
N PRO A 25 7.74 -15.55 -40.38
CA PRO A 25 7.43 -15.16 -41.75
C PRO A 25 6.50 -13.92 -41.78
N GLY A 26 6.96 -12.82 -42.37
CA GLY A 26 6.23 -11.53 -42.43
C GLY A 26 6.66 -10.49 -41.38
N ALA A 27 7.55 -10.84 -40.43
CA ALA A 27 8.17 -9.88 -39.53
C ALA A 27 9.14 -8.94 -40.28
N GLN A 28 9.30 -7.71 -39.79
CA GLN A 28 10.08 -6.65 -40.45
C GLN A 28 11.26 -6.20 -39.60
N LEU A 29 12.43 -6.03 -40.22
CA LEU A 29 13.55 -5.33 -39.58
C LEU A 29 13.35 -3.83 -39.72
N GLU A 30 13.25 -3.13 -38.59
CA GLU A 30 12.93 -1.72 -38.54
C GLU A 30 14.19 -0.85 -38.61
N ALA A 31 15.23 -1.20 -37.87
CA ALA A 31 16.43 -0.37 -37.75
C ALA A 31 17.66 -1.16 -37.29
N LEU A 32 18.84 -0.58 -37.54
CA LEU A 32 20.13 -1.05 -37.05
C LEU A 32 20.89 0.15 -36.45
N HIS A 33 20.86 0.27 -35.13
CA HIS A 33 21.47 1.41 -34.42
C HIS A 33 22.93 1.11 -34.11
N ALA A 34 23.86 1.90 -34.66
CA ALA A 34 25.30 1.74 -34.43
C ALA A 34 25.75 2.56 -33.21
N TYR A 35 26.29 1.88 -32.20
CA TYR A 35 27.02 2.52 -31.10
C TYR A 35 28.45 2.74 -31.54
N THR A 36 28.95 3.97 -31.40
CA THR A 36 30.27 4.36 -31.92
C THR A 36 31.20 4.81 -30.81
N ASP A 37 32.49 4.82 -31.11
CA ASP A 37 33.47 5.58 -30.33
C ASP A 37 33.29 7.11 -30.55
N PRO A 38 34.05 7.96 -29.83
CA PRO A 38 34.01 9.41 -30.02
C PRO A 38 34.43 9.89 -31.43
N GLN A 39 35.16 9.07 -32.20
CA GLN A 39 35.60 9.40 -33.56
C GLN A 39 34.53 9.05 -34.61
N GLY A 40 33.57 8.20 -34.26
CA GLY A 40 32.49 7.73 -35.13
C GLY A 40 32.71 6.32 -35.68
N HIS A 41 33.70 5.57 -35.20
CA HIS A 41 33.87 4.18 -35.58
C HIS A 41 32.87 3.29 -34.83
N PRO A 42 32.16 2.38 -35.51
CA PRO A 42 31.23 1.46 -34.85
C PRO A 42 31.94 0.50 -33.89
N ILE A 43 31.39 0.39 -32.67
CA ILE A 43 31.81 -0.56 -31.63
C ILE A 43 30.92 -1.80 -31.69
N TYR A 44 29.61 -1.59 -31.69
CA TYR A 44 28.61 -2.64 -31.84
C TYR A 44 27.31 -2.04 -32.39
N TRP A 45 26.37 -2.90 -32.74
CA TRP A 45 25.07 -2.50 -33.27
C TRP A 45 23.94 -3.11 -32.48
N ARG A 46 22.80 -2.43 -32.46
CA ARG A 46 21.55 -2.95 -31.90
C ARG A 46 20.52 -3.10 -33.00
N ILE A 47 20.17 -4.35 -33.27
CA ILE A 47 19.18 -4.76 -34.25
C ILE A 47 17.80 -4.55 -33.65
N ARG A 48 16.93 -3.88 -34.39
CA ARG A 48 15.52 -3.69 -34.04
C ARG A 48 14.63 -4.29 -35.13
N GLY A 49 13.75 -5.21 -34.73
CA GLY A 49 12.71 -5.79 -35.58
C GLY A 49 11.34 -5.73 -34.93
N ARG A 50 10.30 -5.91 -35.75
CA ARG A 50 8.91 -6.03 -35.33
C ARG A 50 8.33 -7.35 -35.84
N GLN A 51 7.82 -8.14 -34.90
CA GLN A 51 7.12 -9.39 -35.18
C GLN A 51 5.73 -9.10 -35.76
N VAL A 52 5.12 -10.09 -36.41
CA VAL A 52 3.77 -9.98 -37.00
C VAL A 52 2.70 -9.67 -35.93
N ASN A 53 2.88 -10.16 -34.69
CA ASN A 53 2.01 -9.87 -33.55
C ASN A 53 2.24 -8.46 -32.94
N GLY A 54 3.16 -7.67 -33.49
CA GLY A 54 3.50 -6.33 -33.00
C GLY A 54 4.61 -6.28 -31.94
N GLU A 55 5.10 -7.42 -31.44
CA GLU A 55 6.19 -7.45 -30.45
C GLU A 55 7.52 -7.00 -31.04
N LYS A 56 8.32 -6.28 -30.22
CA LYS A 56 9.63 -5.77 -30.62
C LYS A 56 10.70 -6.86 -30.39
N LEU A 57 11.55 -7.09 -31.39
CA LEU A 57 12.79 -7.85 -31.27
C LEU A 57 13.95 -6.87 -31.16
N ILE A 58 14.68 -6.90 -30.04
CA ILE A 58 15.89 -6.09 -29.85
C ILE A 58 17.05 -7.03 -29.55
N ARG A 59 18.10 -7.01 -30.38
CA ARG A 59 19.28 -7.86 -30.21
C ARG A 59 20.57 -7.10 -30.53
N PRO A 60 21.57 -7.08 -29.63
CA PRO A 60 22.87 -6.54 -29.94
C PRO A 60 23.67 -7.50 -30.83
N MET A 61 24.55 -6.95 -31.65
CA MET A 61 25.56 -7.69 -32.40
C MET A 61 26.87 -6.90 -32.46
N HIS A 62 27.99 -7.58 -32.58
CA HIS A 62 29.30 -6.94 -32.74
C HIS A 62 30.15 -7.67 -33.78
N ALA A 63 31.19 -6.99 -34.25
CA ALA A 63 32.13 -7.54 -35.23
C ALA A 63 33.22 -8.38 -34.54
N LEU A 64 33.60 -9.49 -35.15
CA LEU A 64 34.68 -10.36 -34.74
C LEU A 64 36.01 -9.96 -35.41
N PRO A 65 37.17 -10.31 -34.82
CA PRO A 65 38.49 -9.97 -35.39
C PRO A 65 38.75 -10.52 -36.80
N ASP A 66 38.03 -11.58 -37.19
CA ASP A 66 38.11 -12.22 -38.51
C ASP A 66 37.21 -11.56 -39.58
N GLY A 67 36.50 -10.48 -39.22
CA GLY A 67 35.55 -9.79 -40.08
C GLY A 67 34.13 -10.38 -40.07
N GLY A 68 33.88 -11.40 -39.24
CA GLY A 68 32.54 -11.94 -38.99
C GLY A 68 31.71 -11.11 -38.02
N PHE A 69 30.46 -11.53 -37.78
CA PHE A 69 29.55 -10.88 -36.83
C PHE A 69 28.81 -11.92 -35.99
N GLU A 70 28.63 -11.64 -34.70
CA GLU A 70 27.88 -12.47 -33.76
C GLU A 70 26.92 -11.66 -32.88
N LEU A 71 25.95 -12.34 -32.26
CA LEU A 71 25.00 -11.74 -31.33
C LEU A 71 25.64 -11.52 -29.96
N GLY A 72 25.43 -10.34 -29.39
CA GLY A 72 25.98 -9.96 -28.10
C GLY A 72 26.58 -8.55 -28.13
N GLU A 73 26.75 -7.98 -26.94
CA GLU A 73 27.53 -6.76 -26.75
C GLU A 73 28.99 -7.16 -26.47
N PRO A 74 29.98 -6.38 -26.94
CA PRO A 74 31.36 -6.58 -26.55
C PRO A 74 31.55 -6.27 -25.06
N PRO A 75 32.63 -6.74 -24.42
CA PRO A 75 32.94 -6.44 -23.03
C PRO A 75 32.94 -4.92 -22.78
N ALA A 76 32.21 -4.49 -21.76
CA ALA A 76 32.13 -3.07 -21.41
C ALA A 76 33.46 -2.56 -20.83
N PRO A 77 33.85 -1.31 -21.13
CA PRO A 77 34.94 -0.61 -20.46
C PRO A 77 34.70 -0.49 -18.95
N VAL A 78 35.77 -0.24 -18.20
CA VAL A 78 35.71 0.01 -16.75
C VAL A 78 34.86 1.25 -16.43
N SER A 79 34.82 2.24 -17.34
CA SER A 79 34.03 3.46 -17.17
C SER A 79 32.51 3.26 -17.37
N GLY A 80 32.10 2.09 -17.90
CA GLY A 80 30.70 1.78 -18.19
C GLY A 80 30.43 1.58 -19.68
N LYS A 81 29.18 1.25 -20.01
CA LYS A 81 28.70 1.04 -21.39
C LYS A 81 28.58 2.35 -22.15
N TRP A 82 28.89 2.32 -23.44
CA TRP A 82 28.84 3.50 -24.31
C TRP A 82 27.42 4.05 -24.48
N LEU A 83 27.32 5.39 -24.50
CA LEU A 83 26.10 6.09 -24.90
C LEU A 83 25.90 6.01 -26.42
N TYR A 84 24.64 5.97 -26.85
CA TYR A 84 24.29 6.01 -28.27
C TYR A 84 24.68 7.36 -28.88
N ARG A 85 25.19 7.37 -30.12
CA ARG A 85 25.67 8.58 -30.82
C ARG A 85 26.79 9.35 -30.09
N LEU A 86 27.68 8.64 -29.39
CA LEU A 86 28.80 9.25 -28.67
C LEU A 86 29.66 10.20 -29.52
N HIS A 87 29.83 9.92 -30.82
CA HIS A 87 30.55 10.80 -31.74
C HIS A 87 29.92 12.19 -31.88
N ASP A 88 28.59 12.30 -31.82
CA ASP A 88 27.90 13.59 -31.88
C ASP A 88 28.09 14.39 -30.59
N LEU A 89 28.08 13.70 -29.44
CA LEU A 89 28.38 14.32 -28.14
C LEU A 89 29.82 14.84 -28.09
N ALA A 90 30.77 14.10 -28.68
CA ALA A 90 32.18 14.46 -28.73
C ALA A 90 32.46 15.64 -29.67
N ARG A 91 31.76 15.70 -30.82
CA ARG A 91 31.90 16.81 -31.80
C ARG A 91 31.23 18.11 -31.34
N ASN A 92 30.28 18.02 -30.41
CA ASN A 92 29.50 19.17 -29.92
C ASN A 92 29.60 19.28 -28.39
N PRO A 93 30.75 19.68 -27.83
CA PRO A 93 30.99 19.69 -26.39
C PRO A 93 30.07 20.67 -25.63
N GLU A 94 29.74 21.81 -26.24
CA GLU A 94 28.95 22.89 -25.63
C GLU A 94 27.45 22.80 -25.95
N ALA A 95 27.02 21.82 -26.74
CA ALA A 95 25.61 21.72 -27.12
C ALA A 95 24.76 21.18 -25.97
N GLN A 96 23.54 21.70 -25.85
CA GLN A 96 22.52 21.10 -25.01
C GLN A 96 22.20 19.68 -25.51
N VAL A 97 22.15 18.72 -24.59
CA VAL A 97 21.93 17.30 -24.92
C VAL A 97 20.54 16.86 -24.48
N ILE A 98 19.86 16.11 -25.34
CA ILE A 98 18.59 15.44 -25.01
C ILE A 98 18.84 13.96 -24.72
N VAL A 99 18.39 13.46 -23.57
CA VAL A 99 18.48 12.04 -23.21
C VAL A 99 17.11 11.39 -23.32
N CYS A 100 17.00 10.37 -24.18
CA CYS A 100 15.79 9.58 -24.38
C CYS A 100 15.96 8.16 -23.83
N GLU A 101 14.86 7.44 -23.63
CA GLU A 101 14.91 6.04 -23.18
C GLU A 101 15.46 5.08 -24.26
N GLY A 102 15.19 5.35 -25.55
CA GLY A 102 15.56 4.47 -26.65
C GLY A 102 16.16 5.16 -27.88
N GLU A 103 16.80 4.37 -28.74
CA GLU A 103 17.59 4.87 -29.88
C GLU A 103 16.71 5.53 -30.96
N ARG A 104 15.49 5.03 -31.15
CA ARG A 104 14.55 5.56 -32.16
C ARG A 104 14.13 7.01 -31.85
N ALA A 105 13.89 7.33 -30.58
CA ALA A 105 13.57 8.68 -30.15
C ALA A 105 14.78 9.61 -30.33
N ALA A 106 15.98 9.13 -29.97
CA ALA A 106 17.22 9.88 -30.21
C ALA A 106 17.46 10.16 -31.70
N ASP A 107 17.22 9.18 -32.59
CA ASP A 107 17.34 9.37 -34.04
C ASP A 107 16.31 10.35 -34.60
N ALA A 108 15.06 10.31 -34.11
CA ALA A 108 14.02 11.25 -34.53
C ALA A 108 14.36 12.70 -34.15
N LEU A 109 14.88 12.93 -32.95
CA LEU A 109 15.33 14.26 -32.51
C LEU A 109 16.59 14.72 -33.27
N ALA A 110 17.51 13.81 -33.56
CA ALA A 110 18.71 14.12 -34.34
C ALA A 110 18.37 14.60 -35.77
N GLN A 111 17.29 14.09 -36.37
CA GLN A 111 16.81 14.55 -37.69
C GLN A 111 16.35 16.02 -37.68
N LEU A 112 15.99 16.58 -36.51
CA LEU A 112 15.68 18.00 -36.33
C LEU A 112 16.92 18.86 -36.04
N GLY A 113 18.12 18.28 -36.04
CA GLY A 113 19.37 18.96 -35.74
C GLY A 113 19.67 19.09 -34.24
N LEU A 114 18.94 18.39 -33.37
CA LEU A 114 19.20 18.35 -31.93
C LEU A 114 20.26 17.30 -31.58
N ILE A 115 21.05 17.55 -30.54
CA ILE A 115 22.00 16.55 -30.03
C ILE A 115 21.27 15.64 -29.05
N ALA A 116 20.97 14.41 -29.46
CA ALA A 116 20.23 13.44 -28.67
C ALA A 116 21.00 12.13 -28.46
N THR A 117 20.83 11.51 -27.29
CA THR A 117 21.50 10.26 -26.91
C THR A 117 20.59 9.38 -26.06
N THR A 118 21.03 8.15 -25.80
CA THR A 118 20.39 7.21 -24.88
C THR A 118 21.41 6.23 -24.31
N SER A 119 21.13 5.69 -23.12
CA SER A 119 21.82 4.51 -22.58
C SER A 119 21.28 3.19 -23.15
N GLY A 120 20.16 3.26 -23.90
CA GLY A 120 19.62 2.20 -24.75
C GLY A 120 18.41 1.44 -24.20
N SER A 121 18.04 1.61 -22.94
CA SER A 121 16.77 1.11 -22.36
C SER A 121 16.49 1.73 -20.99
N ALA A 122 15.24 1.65 -20.52
CA ALA A 122 14.83 2.06 -19.16
C ALA A 122 15.68 1.47 -18.02
N SER A 123 16.27 0.28 -18.20
CA SER A 123 17.06 -0.42 -17.18
C SER A 123 18.58 -0.26 -17.32
N SER A 124 19.04 0.45 -18.35
CA SER A 124 20.46 0.56 -18.69
C SER A 124 21.19 1.74 -18.02
N ALA A 125 20.46 2.63 -17.35
CA ALA A 125 21.01 3.86 -16.79
C ALA A 125 22.18 3.62 -15.81
N ALA A 126 22.14 2.53 -15.04
CA ALA A 126 23.18 2.22 -14.06
C ALA A 126 24.50 1.74 -14.67
N ALA A 127 24.43 1.04 -15.80
CA ALA A 127 25.59 0.43 -16.44
C ALA A 127 26.27 1.35 -17.46
N ALA A 128 25.67 2.50 -17.80
CA ALA A 128 26.18 3.42 -18.81
C ALA A 128 27.24 4.39 -18.27
N ASP A 129 28.20 4.72 -19.12
CA ASP A 129 29.20 5.76 -18.89
C ASP A 129 28.61 7.14 -19.25
N TRP A 130 28.25 7.91 -18.23
CA TRP A 130 27.66 9.24 -18.37
C TRP A 130 28.69 10.37 -18.37
N THR A 131 29.98 10.05 -18.16
CA THR A 131 31.05 11.06 -18.11
C THR A 131 31.13 11.96 -19.35
N PRO A 132 30.73 11.55 -20.58
CA PRO A 132 30.69 12.45 -21.72
C PRO A 132 29.75 13.66 -21.56
N LEU A 133 28.78 13.61 -20.63
CA LEU A 133 27.81 14.68 -20.37
C LEU A 133 28.21 15.62 -19.22
N GLN A 134 29.33 15.37 -18.54
CA GLN A 134 29.74 16.13 -17.36
C GLN A 134 29.71 17.65 -17.60
N GLY A 135 29.06 18.38 -16.68
CA GLY A 135 28.94 19.85 -16.72
C GLY A 135 28.02 20.43 -17.80
N ARG A 136 27.27 19.61 -18.55
CA ARG A 136 26.43 20.08 -19.67
C ARG A 136 25.00 20.40 -19.27
N ASP A 137 24.31 21.17 -20.12
CA ASP A 137 22.85 21.32 -20.09
C ASP A 137 22.19 20.06 -20.67
N VAL A 138 21.39 19.37 -19.86
CA VAL A 138 20.72 18.13 -20.25
C VAL A 138 19.20 18.22 -20.09
N LEU A 139 18.48 17.91 -21.16
CA LEU A 139 17.03 17.76 -21.16
C LEU A 139 16.68 16.26 -21.26
N ILE A 140 16.01 15.72 -20.26
CA ILE A 140 15.60 14.31 -20.24
C ILE A 140 14.17 14.22 -20.78
N TRP A 141 13.95 13.34 -21.75
CA TRP A 141 12.63 13.05 -22.31
C TRP A 141 12.26 11.59 -22.04
N PRO A 142 11.47 11.31 -20.98
CA PRO A 142 11.05 9.95 -20.64
C PRO A 142 9.86 9.48 -21.48
N ASP A 143 9.62 8.17 -21.54
CA ASP A 143 8.38 7.61 -22.08
C ASP A 143 7.21 7.92 -21.13
N HIS A 144 5.99 8.08 -21.67
CA HIS A 144 4.78 8.34 -20.88
C HIS A 144 4.25 7.05 -20.19
N ASP A 145 5.04 6.51 -19.27
CA ASP A 145 4.68 5.43 -18.36
C ASP A 145 5.52 5.44 -17.07
N LYS A 146 5.25 4.48 -16.16
CA LYS A 146 5.94 4.38 -14.86
C LYS A 146 7.43 4.05 -15.00
N SER A 147 7.81 3.25 -16.00
CA SER A 147 9.21 2.88 -16.27
C SER A 147 10.00 4.07 -16.78
N GLY A 148 9.46 4.82 -17.75
CA GLY A 148 10.07 6.04 -18.26
C GLY A 148 10.23 7.11 -17.17
N ALA A 149 9.22 7.27 -16.30
CA ALA A 149 9.30 8.19 -15.17
C ALA A 149 10.37 7.78 -14.13
N GLN A 150 10.64 6.48 -13.95
CA GLN A 150 11.74 6.00 -13.11
C GLN A 150 13.09 6.21 -13.78
N TYR A 151 13.22 5.84 -15.06
CA TYR A 151 14.43 6.06 -15.87
C TYR A 151 14.84 7.53 -15.85
N GLY A 152 13.88 8.45 -16.07
CA GLY A 152 14.15 9.88 -16.06
C GLY A 152 14.68 10.39 -14.71
N ARG A 153 14.16 9.86 -13.59
CA ARG A 153 14.67 10.18 -12.23
C ARG A 153 16.07 9.62 -11.99
N ASP A 154 16.32 8.38 -12.39
CA ASP A 154 17.61 7.71 -12.20
C ASP A 154 18.73 8.39 -13.01
N VAL A 155 18.44 8.78 -14.25
CA VAL A 155 19.36 9.54 -15.10
C VAL A 155 19.58 10.94 -14.55
N ALA A 156 18.52 11.63 -14.12
CA ALA A 156 18.63 12.97 -13.55
C ALA A 156 19.57 12.99 -12.34
N HIS A 157 19.40 12.06 -11.41
CA HIS A 157 20.24 11.95 -10.22
C HIS A 157 21.73 11.75 -10.58
N ARG A 158 22.02 10.90 -11.57
CA ARG A 158 23.40 10.63 -12.02
C ARG A 158 24.04 11.85 -12.67
N LEU A 159 23.29 12.55 -13.50
CA LEU A 159 23.80 13.73 -14.22
C LEU A 159 23.96 14.93 -13.29
N GLN A 160 23.06 15.13 -12.33
CA GLN A 160 23.22 16.14 -11.29
C GLN A 160 24.50 15.93 -10.47
N ALA A 161 24.85 14.66 -10.16
CA ALA A 161 26.11 14.33 -9.50
C ALA A 161 27.36 14.64 -10.36
N MET A 162 27.20 14.86 -11.66
CA MET A 162 28.26 15.24 -12.61
C MET A 162 28.19 16.72 -12.98
N GLU A 163 27.56 17.53 -12.12
CA GLU A 163 27.44 18.99 -12.28
C GLU A 163 26.67 19.41 -13.54
N CYS A 164 25.85 18.51 -14.12
CA CYS A 164 24.99 18.84 -15.24
C CYS A 164 23.78 19.66 -14.78
N ASN A 165 23.33 20.60 -15.62
CA ASN A 165 22.07 21.30 -15.44
C ASN A 165 20.94 20.47 -16.07
N VAL A 166 20.14 19.81 -15.23
CA VAL A 166 19.15 18.82 -15.68
C VAL A 166 17.73 19.34 -15.62
N ARG A 167 17.00 19.19 -16.73
CA ARG A 167 15.55 19.42 -16.83
C ARG A 167 14.86 18.16 -17.36
N ILE A 168 13.63 17.89 -16.94
CA ILE A 168 12.86 16.72 -17.39
C ILE A 168 11.61 17.21 -18.11
N VAL A 169 11.34 16.74 -19.33
CA VAL A 169 10.11 17.04 -20.05
C VAL A 169 8.89 16.51 -19.28
N ASP A 170 7.90 17.38 -19.04
CA ASP A 170 6.64 17.00 -18.40
C ASP A 170 5.71 16.31 -19.40
N VAL A 171 5.89 15.00 -19.56
CA VAL A 171 5.10 14.19 -20.50
C VAL A 171 3.62 14.07 -20.14
N VAL A 172 3.24 14.37 -18.89
CA VAL A 172 1.84 14.38 -18.45
C VAL A 172 1.12 15.58 -19.07
N VAL A 173 1.76 16.75 -19.06
CA VAL A 173 1.22 17.97 -19.67
C VAL A 173 1.16 17.88 -21.20
N LEU A 174 2.03 17.08 -21.82
CA LEU A 174 2.02 16.85 -23.27
C LEU A 174 0.85 15.98 -23.77
N ASN A 175 0.05 15.40 -22.87
CA ASN A 175 -1.12 14.57 -23.19
C ASN A 175 -0.81 13.46 -24.22
N LEU A 176 0.37 12.84 -24.08
CA LEU A 176 0.80 11.75 -24.95
C LEU A 176 -0.02 10.48 -24.67
N PRO A 177 -0.23 9.58 -25.66
CA PRO A 177 -0.80 8.27 -25.39
C PRO A 177 0.08 7.48 -24.40
N PRO A 178 -0.46 6.46 -23.70
CA PRO A 178 0.35 5.61 -22.83
C PRO A 178 1.54 5.01 -23.59
N LYS A 179 2.74 5.10 -23.02
CA LYS A 179 4.03 4.75 -23.65
C LYS A 179 4.43 5.61 -24.84
N GLY A 180 3.81 6.76 -25.05
CA GLY A 180 4.21 7.73 -26.05
C GLY A 180 5.51 8.43 -25.63
N ASP A 181 6.41 8.62 -26.59
CA ASP A 181 7.70 9.30 -26.41
C ASP A 181 7.85 10.48 -27.39
N ALA A 182 9.08 10.97 -27.59
CA ALA A 182 9.38 12.03 -28.55
C ALA A 182 8.91 11.71 -29.99
N VAL A 183 8.90 10.44 -30.39
CA VAL A 183 8.45 9.98 -31.70
C VAL A 183 6.94 10.20 -31.86
N GLU A 184 6.13 9.80 -30.89
CA GLU A 184 4.69 10.03 -30.94
C GLU A 184 4.36 11.53 -30.89
N TRP A 185 5.12 12.31 -30.11
CA TRP A 185 4.94 13.76 -30.09
C TRP A 185 5.24 14.42 -31.44
N LEU A 186 6.36 14.07 -32.09
CA LEU A 186 6.75 14.59 -33.40
C LEU A 186 5.79 14.13 -34.51
N ALA A 187 5.26 12.92 -34.42
CA ALA A 187 4.24 12.45 -35.37
C ALA A 187 2.93 13.27 -35.27
N ALA A 188 2.58 13.73 -34.07
CA ALA A 188 1.44 14.62 -33.84
C ALA A 188 1.73 16.09 -34.24
N HIS A 189 3.00 16.49 -34.34
CA HIS A 189 3.45 17.85 -34.64
C HIS A 189 4.45 17.85 -35.81
N PRO A 190 4.02 17.58 -37.05
CA PRO A 190 4.92 17.39 -38.19
C PRO A 190 5.72 18.64 -38.57
N ASP A 191 5.25 19.83 -38.21
CA ASP A 191 5.92 21.11 -38.47
C ASP A 191 6.81 21.57 -37.30
N ALA A 192 7.00 20.74 -36.27
CA ALA A 192 7.79 21.09 -35.10
C ALA A 192 9.27 21.32 -35.43
N THR A 193 9.82 22.39 -34.87
CA THR A 193 11.23 22.76 -35.01
C THR A 193 12.04 22.35 -33.77
N ALA A 194 13.37 22.40 -33.88
CA ALA A 194 14.26 22.21 -32.73
C ALA A 194 13.94 23.17 -31.56
N ALA A 195 13.51 24.40 -31.87
CA ALA A 195 13.14 25.39 -30.85
C ALA A 195 11.87 24.98 -30.09
N ASP A 196 10.89 24.39 -30.77
CA ASP A 196 9.65 23.93 -30.15
C ASP A 196 9.92 22.79 -29.16
N VAL A 197 10.80 21.86 -29.54
CA VAL A 197 11.24 20.77 -28.64
C VAL A 197 11.95 21.30 -27.40
N LEU A 198 12.86 22.26 -27.55
CA LEU A 198 13.60 22.82 -26.40
C LEU A 198 12.74 23.72 -25.50
N GLY A 199 11.61 24.19 -26.03
CA GLY A 199 10.61 25.01 -25.33
C GLY A 199 9.49 24.21 -24.63
N LEU A 200 9.52 22.88 -24.67
CA LEU A 200 8.48 22.05 -24.04
C LEU A 200 8.38 22.32 -22.53
N PRO A 201 7.19 22.11 -21.94
CA PRO A 201 7.01 22.15 -20.49
C PRO A 201 7.98 21.19 -19.81
N VAL A 202 8.69 21.68 -18.81
CA VAL A 202 9.67 20.91 -18.05
C VAL A 202 9.37 20.96 -16.56
N LEU A 203 9.62 19.83 -15.90
CA LEU A 203 9.81 19.75 -14.47
C LEU A 203 11.24 20.17 -14.15
N SER A 204 11.40 21.12 -13.22
CA SER A 204 12.71 21.36 -12.61
C SER A 204 13.05 20.16 -11.73
N ALA A 205 14.13 19.45 -12.06
CA ALA A 205 14.64 18.42 -11.17
C ALA A 205 15.09 19.11 -9.86
N PRO A 206 14.66 18.65 -8.67
CA PRO A 206 15.12 19.26 -7.42
C PRO A 206 16.64 19.17 -7.36
N ILE A 207 17.29 20.29 -7.08
CA ILE A 207 18.74 20.35 -6.83
C ILE A 207 18.97 19.66 -5.48
N PRO A 208 19.72 18.54 -5.41
CA PRO A 208 20.25 18.10 -4.12
C PRO A 208 21.19 19.21 -3.66
N ALA A 209 20.88 19.84 -2.52
CA ALA A 209 21.73 20.86 -1.96
C ALA A 209 23.17 20.34 -1.88
N THR A 210 24.06 21.02 -2.60
CA THR A 210 25.51 20.78 -2.60
C THR A 210 26.02 20.74 -1.17
N VAL A 211 26.34 19.53 -0.70
CA VAL A 211 27.44 19.32 0.23
C VAL A 211 28.47 18.50 -0.52
N ALA A 212 29.50 19.20 -0.99
CA ALA A 212 30.73 18.60 -1.44
C ALA A 212 31.36 17.84 -0.27
N THR A 213 31.19 16.52 -0.21
CA THR A 213 32.24 15.59 0.18
C THR A 213 31.84 14.19 -0.28
N SER A 214 32.66 13.59 -1.13
CA SER A 214 32.66 12.16 -1.46
C SER A 214 32.98 11.35 -0.21
N ALA A 215 31.97 11.07 0.59
CA ALA A 215 31.98 10.00 1.57
C ALA A 215 30.55 9.45 1.65
N THR A 216 30.39 8.16 1.34
CA THR A 216 29.24 7.38 1.82
C THR A 216 29.01 7.77 3.28
N PRO A 217 27.80 8.15 3.72
CA PRO A 217 27.58 8.65 5.07
C PRO A 217 28.11 7.61 6.07
N GLN A 218 29.28 7.88 6.67
CA GLN A 218 29.90 6.97 7.62
C GLN A 218 29.07 7.02 8.88
N LEU A 219 28.21 6.01 9.04
CA LEU A 219 27.38 5.87 10.21
C LEU A 219 28.27 5.67 11.45
N PRO A 220 27.98 6.32 12.59
CA PRO A 220 28.77 6.16 13.79
C PRO A 220 28.77 4.69 14.24
N PRO A 221 29.90 4.16 14.73
CA PRO A 221 29.97 2.78 15.21
C PRO A 221 29.07 2.60 16.43
N LEU A 222 28.17 1.60 16.36
CA LEU A 222 27.26 1.23 17.44
C LEU A 222 27.44 -0.26 17.77
N PRO A 223 27.18 -0.69 19.03
CA PRO A 223 27.12 -2.10 19.38
C PRO A 223 26.15 -2.85 18.46
N VAL A 224 26.47 -4.12 18.14
CA VAL A 224 25.71 -4.98 17.21
C VAL A 224 24.18 -4.86 17.35
N PRO A 225 23.56 -4.96 18.55
CA PRO A 225 22.11 -4.85 18.68
C PRO A 225 21.56 -3.46 18.27
N GLN A 226 22.29 -2.40 18.58
CA GLN A 226 21.90 -1.02 18.24
C GLN A 226 22.12 -0.74 16.75
N ALA A 227 23.20 -1.24 16.16
CA ALA A 227 23.46 -1.15 14.73
C ALA A 227 22.41 -1.91 13.90
N GLN A 228 21.97 -3.09 14.37
CA GLN A 228 20.86 -3.84 13.78
C GLN A 228 19.52 -3.10 13.91
N GLY A 229 19.28 -2.43 15.05
CA GLY A 229 18.12 -1.55 15.26
C GLY A 229 18.08 -0.39 14.25
N ARG A 230 19.18 0.36 14.13
CA ARG A 230 19.32 1.45 13.14
C ARG A 230 19.10 0.98 11.71
N ALA A 231 19.70 -0.15 11.32
CA ALA A 231 19.55 -0.69 9.98
C ALA A 231 18.11 -1.10 9.68
N ARG A 232 17.40 -1.69 10.65
CA ARG A 232 15.96 -1.97 10.50
C ARG A 232 15.19 -0.68 10.27
N ASP A 233 15.45 0.37 11.04
CA ASP A 233 14.69 1.62 10.94
C ASP A 233 14.98 2.36 9.62
N LEU A 234 16.20 2.26 9.07
CA LEU A 234 16.57 2.83 7.77
C LEU A 234 16.06 2.02 6.57
N LEU A 235 16.10 0.69 6.65
CA LEU A 235 15.68 -0.20 5.56
C LEU A 235 14.17 -0.39 5.51
N MET A 236 13.56 -0.46 6.68
CA MET A 236 12.14 -0.65 6.88
C MET A 236 11.61 0.58 7.64
N PRO A 237 11.58 1.77 6.98
CA PRO A 237 10.97 2.93 7.61
C PRO A 237 9.57 2.51 8.07
N GLN A 238 9.23 2.90 9.30
CA GLN A 238 7.88 2.71 9.81
C GLN A 238 6.95 3.23 8.74
N ALA A 239 6.06 2.40 8.21
CA ALA A 239 5.12 2.89 7.22
C ALA A 239 4.32 4.02 7.88
N GLU A 240 4.52 5.23 7.37
CA GLU A 240 3.85 6.42 7.87
C GLU A 240 2.40 6.33 7.36
N GLY A 241 1.44 6.68 8.22
CA GLY A 241 0.02 6.63 7.87
C GLY A 241 -0.28 7.47 6.62
N SER A 242 -1.51 7.39 6.12
CA SER A 242 -1.88 8.23 4.98
C SER A 242 -1.83 9.71 5.37
N ASP A 243 -1.23 10.54 4.51
CA ASP A 243 -1.30 12.00 4.61
C ASP A 243 -2.70 12.54 4.28
N THR A 244 -3.59 11.70 3.75
CA THR A 244 -4.97 12.08 3.45
C THR A 244 -5.70 12.49 4.74
N PRO A 245 -6.19 13.74 4.85
CA PRO A 245 -6.92 14.18 6.02
C PRO A 245 -8.18 13.35 6.24
N TYR A 246 -8.44 12.97 7.49
CA TYR A 246 -9.66 12.26 7.83
C TYR A 246 -10.89 13.15 7.60
N PRO A 247 -11.92 12.69 6.86
CA PRO A 247 -13.06 13.50 6.47
C PRO A 247 -14.04 13.67 7.65
N ILE A 248 -13.69 14.52 8.62
CA ILE A 248 -14.45 14.66 9.87
C ILE A 248 -15.89 15.12 9.67
N GLU A 249 -16.15 15.93 8.64
CA GLU A 249 -17.51 16.36 8.31
C GLU A 249 -18.36 15.22 7.73
N ALA A 250 -17.73 14.18 7.17
CA ALA A 250 -18.40 12.96 6.72
C ALA A 250 -18.86 12.07 7.88
N LEU A 251 -18.56 12.42 9.13
CA LEU A 251 -19.18 11.79 10.29
C LEU A 251 -20.61 12.32 10.55
N GLY A 252 -21.07 13.33 9.82
CA GLY A 252 -22.42 13.89 9.91
C GLY A 252 -22.81 14.22 11.36
N PRO A 253 -23.81 13.52 11.95
CA PRO A 253 -24.25 13.79 13.32
C PRO A 253 -23.16 13.58 14.39
N LEU A 254 -22.09 12.83 14.09
CA LEU A 254 -20.98 12.59 15.00
C LEU A 254 -19.84 13.63 14.86
N ALA A 255 -19.86 14.49 13.84
CA ALA A 255 -18.75 15.38 13.50
C ALA A 255 -18.36 16.35 14.63
N ASP A 256 -19.35 16.97 15.29
CA ASP A 256 -19.13 17.87 16.43
C ASP A 256 -18.44 17.17 17.59
N ALA A 257 -18.89 15.96 17.93
CA ALA A 257 -18.31 15.15 18.99
C ALA A 257 -16.88 14.73 18.63
N ALA A 258 -16.64 14.36 17.37
CA ALA A 258 -15.32 14.01 16.87
C ALA A 258 -14.35 15.20 16.94
N ARG A 259 -14.79 16.42 16.54
CA ARG A 259 -13.97 17.63 16.63
C ARG A 259 -13.64 17.95 18.09
N ALA A 260 -14.62 17.88 18.98
CA ALA A 260 -14.43 18.13 20.40
C ALA A 260 -13.50 17.11 21.06
N LEU A 261 -13.64 15.82 20.71
CA LEU A 261 -12.80 14.74 21.22
C LEU A 261 -11.37 14.86 20.69
N ALA A 262 -11.18 15.04 19.38
CA ALA A 262 -9.87 15.18 18.76
C ALA A 262 -9.10 16.38 19.34
N GLY A 263 -9.75 17.55 19.41
CA GLY A 263 -9.14 18.76 19.95
C GLY A 263 -8.91 18.71 21.47
N GLY A 264 -9.86 18.17 22.22
CA GLY A 264 -9.82 18.11 23.69
C GLY A 264 -8.84 17.07 24.22
N ALA A 265 -8.93 15.84 23.71
CA ALA A 265 -8.01 14.76 24.07
C ALA A 265 -6.67 14.83 23.33
N GLN A 266 -6.54 15.72 22.34
CA GLN A 266 -5.34 15.90 21.50
C GLN A 266 -4.92 14.59 20.80
N VAL A 267 -5.91 13.92 20.21
CA VAL A 267 -5.76 12.70 19.40
C VAL A 267 -6.05 13.03 17.93
N SER A 268 -5.69 12.13 17.01
CA SER A 268 -5.96 12.37 15.60
C SER A 268 -7.49 12.40 15.33
N PRO A 269 -7.96 13.24 14.38
CA PRO A 269 -9.35 13.22 13.93
C PRO A 269 -9.83 11.83 13.52
N ALA A 270 -8.97 11.04 12.87
CA ALA A 270 -9.27 9.68 12.48
C ALA A 270 -9.53 8.77 13.68
N MET A 271 -8.70 8.85 14.73
CA MET A 271 -8.88 8.04 15.94
C MET A 271 -10.16 8.41 16.68
N ALA A 272 -10.42 9.71 16.87
CA ALA A 272 -11.65 10.19 17.50
C ALA A 272 -12.89 9.79 16.69
N GLY A 273 -12.86 10.01 15.37
CA GLY A 273 -13.95 9.67 14.47
C GLY A 273 -14.26 8.18 14.46
N GLN A 274 -13.24 7.34 14.37
CA GLN A 274 -13.43 5.89 14.30
C GLN A 274 -13.93 5.28 15.61
N SER A 275 -13.47 5.77 16.77
CA SER A 275 -14.03 5.37 18.08
C SER A 275 -15.51 5.72 18.20
N LEU A 276 -15.92 6.93 17.79
CA LEU A 276 -17.32 7.35 17.84
C LEU A 276 -18.19 6.59 16.84
N LEU A 277 -17.70 6.38 15.61
CA LEU A 277 -18.42 5.63 14.58
C LEU A 277 -18.63 4.16 14.97
N ALA A 278 -17.60 3.51 15.53
CA ALA A 278 -17.72 2.13 15.97
C ALA A 278 -18.68 1.98 17.16
N ALA A 279 -18.64 2.91 18.12
CA ALA A 279 -19.60 2.96 19.22
C ALA A 279 -21.04 3.17 18.72
N ALA A 280 -21.24 4.07 17.75
CA ALA A 280 -22.53 4.27 17.10
C ALA A 280 -23.02 3.00 16.37
N ALA A 281 -22.14 2.29 15.66
CA ALA A 281 -22.47 1.04 14.97
C ALA A 281 -22.88 -0.07 15.95
N LEU A 282 -22.18 -0.20 17.09
CA LEU A 282 -22.55 -1.15 18.15
C LEU A 282 -23.99 -0.91 18.64
N LEU A 283 -24.42 0.34 18.75
CA LEU A 283 -25.76 0.70 19.18
C LEU A 283 -26.79 0.52 18.05
N ALA A 284 -26.50 1.01 16.85
CA ALA A 284 -27.40 1.03 15.71
C ALA A 284 -27.72 -0.38 15.16
N GLN A 285 -26.77 -1.31 15.21
CA GLN A 285 -26.98 -2.69 14.70
C GLN A 285 -28.11 -3.47 15.40
N GLY A 286 -28.54 -3.04 16.60
CA GLY A 286 -29.69 -3.63 17.31
C GLY A 286 -31.01 -2.88 17.09
N VAL A 287 -31.02 -1.86 16.22
CA VAL A 287 -32.14 -0.93 16.02
C VAL A 287 -32.68 -0.99 14.59
N ALA A 288 -31.79 -1.08 13.60
CA ALA A 288 -32.18 -1.11 12.19
C ALA A 288 -31.20 -1.93 11.34
N ASN A 289 -31.67 -2.30 10.15
CA ASN A 289 -30.86 -2.76 9.02
C ASN A 289 -30.84 -1.67 7.94
N VAL A 290 -30.05 -1.86 6.88
CA VAL A 290 -29.99 -0.92 5.74
C VAL A 290 -30.21 -1.64 4.42
N ARG A 291 -30.86 -0.97 3.47
CA ARG A 291 -30.88 -1.41 2.08
C ARG A 291 -29.53 -1.09 1.43
N THR A 292 -28.93 -2.07 0.76
CA THR A 292 -27.74 -1.84 -0.07
C THR A 292 -28.13 -1.49 -1.49
N LEU A 293 -27.22 -0.88 -2.26
CA LEU A 293 -27.45 -0.62 -3.69
C LEU A 293 -27.76 -1.90 -4.49
N ALA A 294 -27.23 -3.06 -4.07
CA ALA A 294 -27.52 -4.36 -4.68
C ALA A 294 -28.95 -4.87 -4.37
N GLY A 295 -29.77 -4.12 -3.63
CA GLY A 295 -31.12 -4.50 -3.21
C GLY A 295 -31.17 -5.41 -1.98
N ALA A 296 -30.03 -5.94 -1.54
CA ALA A 296 -29.96 -6.77 -0.34
C ALA A 296 -30.11 -5.93 0.94
N VAL A 297 -30.70 -6.53 1.97
CA VAL A 297 -30.71 -5.98 3.34
C VAL A 297 -29.40 -6.37 4.01
N ALA A 298 -28.73 -5.40 4.63
CA ALA A 298 -27.47 -5.62 5.35
C ALA A 298 -27.57 -5.12 6.81
N PRO A 299 -26.88 -5.78 7.75
CA PRO A 299 -26.70 -5.26 9.11
C PRO A 299 -25.99 -3.92 9.15
N LEU A 300 -26.31 -3.08 10.14
CA LEU A 300 -25.54 -1.86 10.47
C LEU A 300 -24.25 -2.14 11.25
N SER A 301 -23.84 -3.41 11.33
CA SER A 301 -22.58 -3.82 11.95
C SER A 301 -21.38 -3.32 11.15
N LEU A 302 -20.44 -2.66 11.84
CA LEU A 302 -19.17 -2.19 11.26
C LEU A 302 -17.99 -2.85 11.98
N TYR A 303 -16.96 -3.21 11.22
CA TYR A 303 -15.65 -3.56 11.76
C TYR A 303 -14.70 -2.40 11.47
N CYS A 304 -14.17 -1.78 12.52
CA CYS A 304 -13.23 -0.68 12.46
C CYS A 304 -11.84 -1.17 12.90
N LEU A 305 -10.81 -0.82 12.14
CA LEU A 305 -9.41 -1.07 12.47
C LEU A 305 -8.69 0.27 12.52
N THR A 306 -8.04 0.60 13.63
CA THR A 306 -7.27 1.84 13.76
C THR A 306 -5.82 1.52 14.08
N ILE A 307 -4.90 1.96 13.23
CA ILE A 307 -3.47 1.83 13.46
C ILE A 307 -3.00 3.07 14.21
N ALA A 308 -2.38 2.87 15.38
CA ALA A 308 -1.82 3.96 16.17
C ALA A 308 -0.61 3.47 16.98
N ALA A 309 0.40 4.33 17.11
CA ALA A 309 1.59 4.04 17.89
C ALA A 309 1.29 4.00 19.39
N SER A 310 2.26 3.53 20.17
CA SER A 310 2.18 3.61 21.63
C SER A 310 2.16 5.08 22.05
N GLY A 311 1.28 5.44 22.97
CA GLY A 311 1.17 6.80 23.47
C GLY A 311 0.26 7.72 22.65
N ASP A 312 -0.18 7.38 21.43
CA ASP A 312 -1.01 8.22 20.53
C ASP A 312 -2.43 8.55 21.06
N GLY A 313 -2.77 8.09 22.26
CA GLY A 313 -4.04 8.41 22.90
C GLY A 313 -5.19 7.49 22.51
N LYS A 314 -4.91 6.22 22.16
CA LYS A 314 -5.91 5.16 21.93
C LYS A 314 -7.01 5.17 23.00
N ASP A 315 -6.61 5.02 24.26
CA ASP A 315 -7.51 5.08 25.41
C ASP A 315 -8.18 6.45 25.60
N SER A 316 -7.51 7.53 25.19
CA SER A 316 -8.02 8.91 25.35
C SER A 316 -9.14 9.21 24.36
N ALA A 317 -9.13 8.56 23.20
CA ALA A 317 -10.23 8.59 22.23
C ALA A 317 -11.34 7.59 22.60
N ASP A 318 -10.96 6.36 22.95
CA ASP A 318 -11.92 5.27 23.14
C ASP A 318 -12.78 5.43 24.40
N ARG A 319 -12.18 5.81 25.55
CA ARG A 319 -12.91 5.92 26.82
C ARG A 319 -14.10 6.90 26.75
N PRO A 320 -13.97 8.14 26.24
CA PRO A 320 -15.11 9.03 26.09
C PRO A 320 -16.17 8.51 25.11
N ALA A 321 -15.76 7.87 24.01
CA ALA A 321 -16.69 7.34 23.01
C ALA A 321 -17.53 6.17 23.58
N MET A 322 -16.90 5.29 24.35
CA MET A 322 -17.53 4.07 24.89
C MET A 322 -18.17 4.25 26.27
N SER A 323 -17.94 5.37 26.96
CA SER A 323 -18.41 5.61 28.34
C SER A 323 -19.90 5.30 28.57
N PRO A 324 -20.86 5.78 27.74
CA PRO A 324 -22.28 5.46 27.96
C PRO A 324 -22.59 3.96 27.93
N ILE A 325 -21.88 3.22 27.08
CA ILE A 325 -22.09 1.79 26.85
C ILE A 325 -21.46 1.00 28.00
N HIS A 326 -20.27 1.38 28.47
CA HIS A 326 -19.66 0.78 29.66
C HIS A 326 -20.49 1.01 30.93
N ASP A 327 -21.03 2.22 31.11
CA ASP A 327 -21.88 2.55 32.25
C ASP A 327 -23.17 1.72 32.23
N ALA A 328 -23.82 1.62 31.06
CA ALA A 328 -25.01 0.79 30.89
C ALA A 328 -24.73 -0.69 31.12
N GLN A 329 -23.66 -1.25 30.55
CA GLN A 329 -23.28 -2.65 30.75
C GLN A 329 -22.97 -2.94 32.23
N ARG A 330 -22.29 -2.03 32.94
CA ARG A 330 -21.99 -2.18 34.37
C ARG A 330 -23.27 -2.28 35.20
N GLU A 331 -24.22 -1.36 34.96
CA GLU A 331 -25.49 -1.32 35.68
C GLU A 331 -26.36 -2.55 35.36
N GLN A 332 -26.49 -2.91 34.08
CA GLN A 332 -27.24 -4.08 33.65
C GLN A 332 -26.62 -5.39 34.17
N GLY A 333 -25.29 -5.50 34.14
CA GLY A 333 -24.57 -6.65 34.68
C GLY A 333 -24.81 -6.85 36.17
N LYS A 334 -24.82 -5.76 36.96
CA LYS A 334 -25.15 -5.82 38.39
C LYS A 334 -26.56 -6.38 38.61
N ARG A 335 -27.55 -5.85 37.91
CA ARG A 335 -28.95 -6.32 37.99
C ARG A 335 -29.10 -7.78 37.57
N TYR A 336 -28.37 -8.20 36.54
CA TYR A 336 -28.36 -9.57 36.07
C TYR A 336 -27.74 -10.54 37.09
N THR A 337 -26.62 -10.18 37.71
CA THR A 337 -26.00 -10.98 38.78
C THR A 337 -26.94 -11.14 39.97
N GLU A 338 -27.62 -10.06 40.39
CA GLU A 338 -28.64 -10.10 41.45
C GLU A 338 -29.82 -11.03 41.07
N SER A 339 -30.29 -10.95 39.83
CA SER A 339 -31.40 -11.78 39.32
C SER A 339 -31.01 -13.26 39.20
N MET A 340 -29.78 -13.55 38.77
CA MET A 340 -29.23 -14.91 38.71
C MET A 340 -29.11 -15.52 40.10
N ALA A 341 -28.63 -14.76 41.09
CA ALA A 341 -28.55 -15.22 42.47
C ALA A 341 -29.95 -15.57 43.03
N ALA A 342 -30.92 -14.69 42.81
CA ALA A 342 -32.31 -14.93 43.21
C ALA A 342 -32.92 -16.17 42.52
N PHE A 343 -32.59 -16.39 41.24
CA PHE A 343 -33.03 -17.57 40.49
C PHE A 343 -32.44 -18.87 41.04
N GLU A 344 -31.13 -18.91 41.32
CA GLU A 344 -30.48 -20.10 41.89
C GLU A 344 -30.98 -20.40 43.32
N ASP A 345 -31.21 -19.37 44.14
CA ASP A 345 -31.84 -19.53 45.46
C ASP A 345 -33.26 -20.11 45.35
N ALA A 346 -34.08 -19.58 44.43
CA ALA A 346 -35.43 -20.09 44.19
C ALA A 346 -35.41 -21.53 43.66
N ARG A 347 -34.42 -21.88 42.83
CA ARG A 347 -34.22 -23.23 42.28
C ARG A 347 -33.81 -24.21 43.37
N ALA A 348 -32.94 -23.80 44.30
CA ALA A 348 -32.51 -24.61 45.43
C ALA A 348 -33.63 -24.80 46.48
N ALA A 349 -34.46 -23.79 46.70
CA ALA A 349 -35.60 -23.84 47.63
C ALA A 349 -36.84 -24.58 47.06
N ARG A 350 -36.81 -24.95 45.78
CA ARG A 350 -37.95 -25.57 45.07
C ARG A 350 -38.34 -26.91 45.70
N LYS A 351 -39.62 -27.06 46.06
CA LYS A 351 -40.16 -28.34 46.52
C LYS A 351 -40.66 -29.18 45.35
N LYS A 352 -40.73 -30.50 45.57
CA LYS A 352 -41.25 -31.47 44.59
C LYS A 352 -42.73 -31.18 44.33
N GLY A 353 -43.05 -30.69 43.13
CA GLY A 353 -44.41 -30.36 42.70
C GLY A 353 -44.61 -28.89 42.34
N ASP A 354 -43.73 -28.00 42.80
CA ASP A 354 -43.79 -26.58 42.46
C ASP A 354 -43.31 -26.34 41.01
N PRO A 355 -43.86 -25.35 40.30
CA PRO A 355 -43.33 -24.96 38.99
C PRO A 355 -41.85 -24.55 39.10
N PRO A 356 -41.02 -24.84 38.09
CA PRO A 356 -39.64 -24.35 38.09
C PRO A 356 -39.64 -22.82 38.09
N PRO A 357 -38.71 -22.16 38.81
CA PRO A 357 -38.57 -20.71 38.74
C PRO A 357 -38.24 -20.31 37.30
N GLU A 358 -38.66 -19.11 36.92
CA GLU A 358 -38.34 -18.54 35.61
C GLU A 358 -36.87 -18.08 35.60
N PRO A 359 -36.04 -18.52 34.63
CA PRO A 359 -34.68 -18.03 34.53
C PRO A 359 -34.68 -16.53 34.24
N PRO A 360 -33.66 -15.78 34.69
CA PRO A 360 -33.50 -14.42 34.22
C PRO A 360 -33.32 -14.42 32.70
N GLY A 361 -33.68 -13.28 32.08
CA GLY A 361 -33.52 -13.08 30.64
C GLY A 361 -32.06 -13.21 30.16
N PRO A 362 -31.77 -12.96 28.88
CA PRO A 362 -30.43 -13.15 28.33
C PRO A 362 -29.39 -12.30 29.06
N ALA A 363 -28.15 -12.80 29.15
CA ALA A 363 -27.04 -12.06 29.73
C ALA A 363 -26.85 -10.71 28.99
N PRO A 364 -26.79 -9.56 29.71
CA PRO A 364 -26.89 -8.24 29.09
C PRO A 364 -25.55 -7.69 28.55
N TYR A 365 -24.51 -8.50 28.50
CA TYR A 365 -23.17 -8.05 28.13
C TYR A 365 -23.08 -7.80 26.61
N ARG A 366 -22.78 -6.56 26.23
CA ARG A 366 -22.66 -6.11 24.83
C ARG A 366 -21.22 -5.92 24.38
N ILE A 367 -20.25 -5.76 25.27
CA ILE A 367 -18.84 -5.48 24.93
C ILE A 367 -17.94 -6.59 25.48
N ALA A 368 -17.08 -7.10 24.61
CA ALA A 368 -15.94 -7.95 24.96
C ALA A 368 -14.62 -7.32 24.45
N ALA A 369 -13.54 -7.48 25.22
CA ALA A 369 -12.21 -6.95 24.88
C ALA A 369 -11.24 -8.01 24.33
N ASP A 370 -11.57 -9.29 24.49
CA ASP A 370 -10.80 -10.43 24.01
C ASP A 370 -11.71 -11.37 23.21
N LEU A 371 -11.11 -12.08 22.26
CA LEU A 371 -11.81 -12.96 21.34
C LEU A 371 -11.28 -14.39 21.39
N THR A 372 -12.13 -15.29 21.86
CA THR A 372 -12.06 -16.70 21.45
C THR A 372 -13.32 -17.05 20.69
N ILE A 373 -13.21 -17.86 19.62
CA ILE A 373 -14.39 -18.33 18.87
C ILE A 373 -15.39 -18.99 19.84
N GLU A 374 -14.86 -19.76 20.79
CA GLU A 374 -15.65 -20.50 21.75
C GLU A 374 -16.37 -19.60 22.75
N GLY A 375 -15.64 -18.63 23.33
CA GLY A 375 -16.22 -17.64 24.23
C GLY A 375 -17.29 -16.79 23.55
N MET A 376 -17.06 -16.36 22.31
CA MET A 376 -18.05 -15.61 21.53
C MET A 376 -19.31 -16.44 21.26
N ARG A 377 -19.15 -17.71 20.86
CA ARG A 377 -20.29 -18.61 20.63
C ARG A 377 -21.16 -18.78 21.87
N ARG A 378 -20.53 -18.96 23.04
CA ARG A 378 -21.23 -19.03 24.32
C ARG A 378 -21.91 -17.69 24.66
N SER A 379 -21.21 -16.58 24.44
CA SER A 379 -21.73 -15.23 24.68
C SER A 379 -23.00 -14.95 23.87
N PHE A 380 -23.05 -15.34 22.59
CA PHE A 380 -24.29 -15.22 21.80
C PHE A 380 -25.34 -16.26 22.14
N ALA A 381 -24.96 -17.45 22.63
CA ALA A 381 -25.92 -18.47 23.04
C ALA A 381 -26.71 -18.06 24.29
N GLU A 382 -26.02 -17.47 25.27
CA GLU A 382 -26.58 -17.09 26.58
C GLU A 382 -27.00 -15.62 26.67
N GLY A 383 -26.49 -14.78 25.76
CA GLY A 383 -26.64 -13.33 25.82
C GLY A 383 -27.53 -12.71 24.76
N VAL A 384 -27.50 -11.38 24.78
CA VAL A 384 -28.22 -10.51 23.84
C VAL A 384 -27.74 -10.69 22.40
N SER A 385 -28.62 -10.38 21.45
CA SER A 385 -28.40 -10.53 20.01
C SER A 385 -27.37 -9.55 19.43
N THR A 386 -27.12 -8.41 20.08
CA THR A 386 -26.14 -7.39 19.62
C THR A 386 -24.97 -7.26 20.58
N GLN A 387 -23.78 -7.57 20.07
CA GLN A 387 -22.53 -7.50 20.82
C GLN A 387 -21.44 -6.79 20.01
N GLY A 388 -20.31 -6.54 20.64
CA GLY A 388 -19.21 -5.77 20.11
C GLY A 388 -17.85 -6.25 20.63
N LEU A 389 -16.87 -6.31 19.74
CA LEU A 389 -15.47 -6.58 20.08
C LEU A 389 -14.67 -5.27 20.08
N PHE A 390 -14.35 -4.72 21.25
CA PHE A 390 -13.68 -3.43 21.40
C PHE A 390 -12.39 -3.60 22.18
N SER A 391 -11.24 -3.32 21.55
CA SER A 391 -9.93 -3.52 22.17
C SER A 391 -8.94 -2.44 21.74
N THR A 392 -8.34 -1.75 22.72
CA THR A 392 -7.23 -0.81 22.50
C THR A 392 -5.87 -1.51 22.35
N GLU A 393 -5.83 -2.83 22.59
CA GLU A 393 -4.66 -3.71 22.48
C GLU A 393 -4.93 -4.89 21.52
N ALA A 394 -5.44 -4.59 20.34
CA ALA A 394 -5.87 -5.60 19.37
C ALA A 394 -4.75 -6.54 18.88
N GLY A 395 -3.48 -6.23 19.14
CA GLY A 395 -2.37 -7.15 18.89
C GLY A 395 -2.56 -8.48 19.62
N ALA A 396 -3.09 -8.47 20.85
CA ALA A 396 -3.40 -9.69 21.59
C ALA A 396 -4.61 -10.44 21.01
N VAL A 397 -5.58 -9.74 20.42
CA VAL A 397 -6.76 -10.35 19.77
C VAL A 397 -6.40 -10.98 18.43
N LEU A 398 -5.54 -10.30 17.64
CA LEU A 398 -5.13 -10.71 16.31
C LEU A 398 -3.89 -11.63 16.28
N ALA A 399 -3.10 -11.67 17.35
CA ALA A 399 -2.00 -12.62 17.55
C ALA A 399 -2.27 -13.65 18.66
N GLY A 400 -3.45 -13.59 19.29
CA GLY A 400 -3.86 -14.50 20.37
C GLY A 400 -4.31 -15.87 19.87
N HIS A 401 -4.81 -16.69 20.80
CA HIS A 401 -5.19 -18.08 20.56
C HIS A 401 -6.18 -18.27 19.39
N ALA A 402 -7.05 -17.29 19.12
CA ALA A 402 -8.01 -17.34 18.02
C ALA A 402 -7.40 -17.12 16.62
N MET A 403 -6.18 -16.57 16.52
CA MET A 403 -5.52 -16.26 15.24
C MET A 403 -4.19 -17.02 15.06
N THR A 404 -3.98 -18.08 15.85
CA THR A 404 -2.95 -19.08 15.57
C THR A 404 -3.13 -19.63 14.15
N PRO A 405 -2.05 -20.05 13.45
CA PRO A 405 -2.16 -20.56 12.08
C PRO A 405 -3.24 -21.65 11.91
N GLU A 406 -3.46 -22.47 12.93
CA GLU A 406 -4.46 -23.55 12.97
C GLU A 406 -5.91 -23.04 13.11
N GLN A 407 -6.14 -21.96 13.85
CA GLN A 407 -7.50 -21.44 14.14
C GLN A 407 -7.89 -20.24 13.30
N ARG A 408 -6.92 -19.53 12.70
CA ARG A 408 -7.07 -18.27 11.97
C ARG A 408 -8.17 -18.29 10.92
N THR A 409 -8.14 -19.25 10.00
CA THR A 409 -9.14 -19.37 8.91
C THR A 409 -10.55 -19.58 9.47
N LYS A 410 -10.68 -20.37 10.54
CA LYS A 410 -11.97 -20.62 11.20
C LYS A 410 -12.48 -19.35 11.88
N THR A 411 -11.65 -18.62 12.62
CA THR A 411 -12.02 -17.37 13.28
C THR A 411 -12.46 -16.33 12.26
N ALA A 412 -11.65 -16.10 11.24
CA ALA A 412 -11.96 -15.16 10.17
C ALA A 412 -13.28 -15.52 9.46
N ALA A 413 -13.54 -16.80 9.19
CA ALA A 413 -14.79 -17.23 8.58
C ALA A 413 -16.02 -16.95 9.46
N ASN A 414 -15.92 -17.17 10.77
CA ASN A 414 -17.02 -16.84 11.70
C ASN A 414 -17.24 -15.31 11.77
N LEU A 415 -16.17 -14.52 11.83
CA LEU A 415 -16.27 -13.06 11.85
C LEU A 415 -16.87 -12.51 10.55
N CYS A 416 -16.51 -13.06 9.39
CA CYS A 416 -17.13 -12.73 8.10
C CYS A 416 -18.63 -13.06 8.11
N GLY A 417 -19.02 -14.26 8.58
CA GLY A 417 -20.42 -14.67 8.64
C GLY A 417 -21.27 -13.79 9.56
N LEU A 418 -20.72 -13.37 10.70
CA LEU A 418 -21.39 -12.46 11.64
C LEU A 418 -21.57 -11.06 11.04
N TRP A 419 -20.58 -10.57 10.30
CA TRP A 419 -20.67 -9.29 9.62
C TRP A 419 -21.65 -9.32 8.43
N ASP A 420 -21.67 -10.41 7.66
CA ASP A 420 -22.52 -10.56 6.48
C ASP A 420 -24.00 -10.71 6.86
N ARG A 421 -24.33 -11.72 7.66
CA ARG A 421 -25.73 -12.16 7.91
C ARG A 421 -26.08 -12.33 9.38
N GLY A 422 -25.09 -12.33 10.28
CA GLY A 422 -25.39 -12.50 11.70
C GLY A 422 -25.84 -13.91 12.08
N HIS A 423 -25.33 -14.93 11.39
CA HIS A 423 -25.72 -16.32 11.63
C HIS A 423 -24.59 -17.09 12.31
N LEU A 424 -24.92 -17.78 13.40
CA LEU A 424 -24.02 -18.62 14.16
C LEU A 424 -24.57 -20.05 14.18
N SER A 425 -23.93 -20.94 13.43
CA SER A 425 -24.29 -22.37 13.34
C SER A 425 -23.11 -23.23 13.75
N VAL A 426 -23.29 -23.99 14.83
CA VAL A 426 -22.25 -24.82 15.41
C VAL A 426 -22.82 -26.17 15.81
N VAL A 427 -22.21 -27.23 15.28
CA VAL A 427 -22.45 -28.60 15.70
C VAL A 427 -21.22 -29.10 16.44
N ARG A 428 -21.39 -29.63 17.65
CA ARG A 428 -20.30 -30.27 18.41
C ARG A 428 -20.62 -31.72 18.73
N ALA A 429 -19.61 -32.57 18.66
CA ALA A 429 -19.70 -33.92 19.21
C ALA A 429 -19.96 -33.82 20.73
N GLY A 430 -21.07 -34.41 21.20
CA GLY A 430 -21.44 -34.46 22.62
C GLY A 430 -22.08 -33.19 23.22
N GLY A 431 -22.08 -32.05 22.51
CA GLY A 431 -22.56 -30.75 23.01
C GLY A 431 -23.85 -30.22 22.37
N GLY A 432 -24.46 -30.97 21.44
CA GLY A 432 -25.65 -30.53 20.72
C GLY A 432 -25.37 -29.56 19.56
N ARG A 433 -26.44 -28.95 19.04
CA ARG A 433 -26.42 -27.95 17.96
C ARG A 433 -26.83 -26.59 18.52
N THR A 434 -25.96 -25.59 18.37
CA THR A 434 -26.28 -24.19 18.68
C THR A 434 -26.53 -23.46 17.37
N GLU A 435 -27.75 -22.93 17.22
CA GLU A 435 -28.19 -22.20 16.05
C GLU A 435 -28.77 -20.85 16.51
N ARG A 436 -28.15 -19.75 16.10
CA ARG A 436 -28.65 -18.38 16.35
C ARG A 436 -28.66 -17.62 15.02
N TYR A 437 -29.81 -17.05 14.69
CA TYR A 437 -30.02 -16.18 13.53
C TYR A 437 -30.13 -14.73 14.01
N GLY A 438 -29.94 -13.77 13.10
CA GLY A 438 -30.13 -12.37 13.43
C GLY A 438 -29.24 -11.81 14.54
N VAL A 439 -28.10 -12.43 14.87
CA VAL A 439 -27.15 -11.83 15.82
C VAL A 439 -26.28 -10.78 15.12
N ARG A 440 -25.71 -9.85 15.86
CA ARG A 440 -25.03 -8.67 15.33
C ARG A 440 -23.73 -8.45 16.08
N LEU A 441 -22.64 -8.34 15.33
CA LEU A 441 -21.31 -8.08 15.88
C LEU A 441 -20.71 -6.87 15.19
N SER A 442 -20.41 -5.83 15.97
CA SER A 442 -19.53 -4.73 15.54
C SER A 442 -18.15 -4.92 16.17
N ALA A 443 -17.12 -4.28 15.62
CA ALA A 443 -15.79 -4.37 16.17
C ALA A 443 -15.04 -3.05 16.06
N HIS A 444 -14.23 -2.73 17.06
CA HIS A 444 -13.19 -1.71 16.97
C HIS A 444 -11.89 -2.25 17.54
N LEU A 445 -10.91 -2.40 16.67
CA LEU A 445 -9.60 -2.93 17.00
C LEU A 445 -8.58 -1.81 16.82
N LEU A 446 -7.96 -1.34 17.91
CA LEU A 446 -6.83 -0.42 17.83
C LEU A 446 -5.53 -1.21 17.96
N ILE A 447 -4.70 -1.15 16.92
CA ILE A 447 -3.48 -1.96 16.80
C ILE A 447 -2.25 -1.07 16.68
N GLN A 448 -1.12 -1.55 17.16
CA GLN A 448 0.18 -0.92 16.88
C GLN A 448 0.68 -1.39 15.51
N PRO A 449 1.40 -0.54 14.74
CA PRO A 449 1.96 -0.93 13.44
C PRO A 449 2.78 -2.23 13.49
N ALA A 450 3.57 -2.43 14.56
CA ALA A 450 4.42 -3.61 14.71
C ALA A 450 3.64 -4.93 14.83
N ALA A 451 2.44 -4.92 15.41
CA ALA A 451 1.62 -6.12 15.60
C ALA A 451 0.81 -6.52 14.35
N LEU A 452 0.88 -5.70 13.30
CA LEU A 452 0.06 -5.82 12.10
C LEU A 452 0.77 -6.58 10.97
N GLY A 453 2.11 -6.66 11.04
CA GLY A 453 3.01 -7.06 9.95
C GLY A 453 2.64 -8.38 9.26
N ASP A 454 2.54 -9.47 10.02
CA ASP A 454 2.34 -10.82 9.45
C ASP A 454 0.86 -11.13 9.14
N VAL A 455 -0.08 -10.36 9.69
CA VAL A 455 -1.53 -10.67 9.64
C VAL A 455 -2.18 -10.00 8.41
N LEU A 456 -1.72 -8.80 8.03
CA LEU A 456 -2.22 -8.12 6.81
C LEU A 456 -1.72 -8.77 5.52
N THR A 457 -0.53 -9.36 5.52
CA THR A 457 0.07 -10.01 4.36
C THR A 457 -0.42 -11.44 4.14
N ASP A 458 -1.30 -11.95 5.01
CA ASP A 458 -1.86 -13.29 4.85
C ASP A 458 -2.83 -13.35 3.67
N GLU A 459 -2.35 -13.91 2.55
CA GLU A 459 -3.14 -14.13 1.34
C GLU A 459 -4.41 -14.97 1.61
N THR A 460 -4.39 -15.84 2.63
CA THR A 460 -5.57 -16.64 3.03
C THR A 460 -6.68 -15.75 3.56
N LEU A 461 -6.35 -14.80 4.44
CA LEU A 461 -7.31 -13.85 5.02
C LEU A 461 -7.83 -12.87 3.97
N SER A 462 -6.95 -12.41 3.09
CA SER A 462 -7.32 -11.53 1.97
C SER A 462 -8.24 -12.25 0.97
N GLY A 463 -7.91 -13.49 0.60
CA GLY A 463 -8.67 -14.29 -0.36
C GLY A 463 -10.09 -14.66 0.11
N MET A 464 -10.30 -14.85 1.42
CA MET A 464 -11.64 -15.07 2.00
C MET A 464 -12.44 -13.77 2.23
N GLY A 465 -11.86 -12.62 1.89
CA GLY A 465 -12.48 -11.30 2.04
C GLY A 465 -12.58 -10.82 3.48
N PHE A 466 -11.74 -11.31 4.39
CA PHE A 466 -11.76 -10.88 5.80
C PHE A 466 -11.43 -9.38 5.93
N TRP A 467 -10.30 -8.95 5.39
CA TRP A 467 -9.85 -7.55 5.49
C TRP A 467 -10.75 -6.53 4.79
N PRO A 468 -11.32 -6.80 3.60
CA PRO A 468 -12.30 -5.91 2.98
C PRO A 468 -13.55 -5.56 3.83
N ARG A 469 -13.82 -6.30 4.92
CA ARG A 469 -14.91 -5.99 5.86
C ARG A 469 -14.51 -4.96 6.92
N PHE A 470 -13.22 -4.63 7.05
CA PHE A 470 -12.71 -3.66 8.01
C PHE A 470 -12.52 -2.27 7.40
N LEU A 471 -13.03 -1.26 8.10
CA LEU A 471 -12.76 0.15 7.85
C LEU A 471 -11.45 0.54 8.54
N LEU A 472 -10.41 0.74 7.74
CA LEU A 472 -9.08 1.10 8.20
C LEU A 472 -8.92 2.61 8.36
N ALA A 473 -8.51 3.03 9.54
CA ALA A 473 -8.00 4.36 9.83
C ALA A 473 -6.50 4.27 10.18
N TRP A 474 -5.66 4.93 9.40
CA TRP A 474 -4.22 4.99 9.65
C TRP A 474 -3.73 6.43 9.65
N PRO A 475 -3.94 7.17 10.76
CA PRO A 475 -3.50 8.55 10.86
C PRO A 475 -1.98 8.69 10.80
N ALA A 476 -1.53 9.82 10.24
CA ALA A 476 -0.15 10.28 10.37
C ALA A 476 0.25 10.45 11.85
N PRO A 477 1.55 10.35 12.19
CA PRO A 477 2.04 10.54 13.55
C PRO A 477 1.63 11.89 14.16
N LEU A 478 1.30 11.89 15.45
CA LEU A 478 0.91 13.11 16.16
C LEU A 478 2.12 14.00 16.44
N ALA A 479 1.93 15.32 16.26
CA ALA A 479 2.86 16.31 16.79
C ALA A 479 2.89 16.26 18.34
N PRO A 480 3.98 16.71 18.98
CA PRO A 480 4.06 16.81 20.43
C PRO A 480 2.88 17.58 21.03
N ARG A 481 2.21 17.00 22.01
CA ARG A 481 1.05 17.59 22.68
C ARG A 481 1.48 18.65 23.68
N VAL A 482 0.60 19.62 23.88
CA VAL A 482 0.74 20.63 24.95
C VAL A 482 -0.35 20.39 25.99
N PHE A 483 -0.04 20.50 27.28
CA PHE A 483 -1.08 20.33 28.29
C PHE A 483 -2.21 21.35 28.09
N ARG A 484 -3.44 20.86 27.95
CA ARG A 484 -4.65 21.68 27.90
C ARG A 484 -5.68 21.02 28.81
N PRO A 485 -6.17 21.71 29.85
CA PRO A 485 -7.20 21.13 30.71
C PRO A 485 -8.47 20.94 29.90
N TRP A 486 -8.89 19.69 29.76
CA TRP A 486 -10.11 19.32 29.08
C TRP A 486 -10.73 18.14 29.81
N ARG A 487 -12.05 18.15 29.91
CA ARG A 487 -12.81 17.02 30.44
C ARG A 487 -13.98 16.71 29.50
N PRO A 488 -14.19 15.43 29.14
CA PRO A 488 -15.31 15.04 28.28
C PRO A 488 -16.67 15.46 28.83
N ASP A 489 -16.86 15.34 30.15
CA ASP A 489 -18.10 15.66 30.85
C ASP A 489 -18.41 17.17 30.94
N ALA A 490 -17.46 18.03 30.56
CA ALA A 490 -17.66 19.47 30.43
C ALA A 490 -17.90 19.93 28.98
N SER A 491 -17.78 19.03 27.99
CA SER A 491 -17.93 19.37 26.57
C SER A 491 -19.38 19.22 26.11
N PRO A 492 -20.05 20.30 25.66
CA PRO A 492 -21.44 20.22 25.19
C PRO A 492 -21.65 19.23 24.04
N ALA A 493 -20.67 19.11 23.14
CA ALA A 493 -20.76 18.17 22.02
C ALA A 493 -20.69 16.70 22.48
N ILE A 494 -19.82 16.40 23.46
CA ILE A 494 -19.71 15.04 24.02
C ILE A 494 -20.94 14.70 24.86
N LEU A 495 -21.48 15.66 25.63
CA LEU A 495 -22.70 15.46 26.40
C LEU A 495 -23.91 15.16 25.50
N ARG A 496 -24.03 15.83 24.34
CA ARG A 496 -25.06 15.49 23.32
C ARG A 496 -24.85 14.07 22.80
N TYR A 497 -23.64 13.74 22.38
CA TYR A 497 -23.30 12.39 21.92
C TYR A 497 -23.67 11.32 22.96
N TRP A 498 -23.35 11.54 24.24
CA TRP A 498 -23.72 10.62 25.31
C TRP A 498 -25.23 10.51 25.54
N ALA A 499 -25.99 11.60 25.36
CA ALA A 499 -27.45 11.57 25.45
C ALA A 499 -28.04 10.71 24.32
N ASP A 500 -27.53 10.85 23.10
CA ASP A 500 -27.96 10.04 21.95
C ASP A 500 -27.59 8.56 22.11
N CYS A 501 -26.40 8.25 22.63
CA CYS A 501 -26.05 6.88 22.99
C CYS A 501 -27.02 6.28 24.01
N LYS A 502 -27.38 7.05 25.06
CA LYS A 502 -28.34 6.62 26.09
C LYS A 502 -29.74 6.41 25.50
N ARG A 503 -30.17 7.25 24.56
CA ARG A 503 -31.42 7.07 23.81
C ARG A 503 -31.42 5.72 23.08
N LEU A 504 -30.37 5.41 22.30
CA LEU A 504 -30.27 4.13 21.59
C LEU A 504 -30.16 2.93 22.55
N LEU A 505 -29.43 3.07 23.65
CA LEU A 505 -29.32 2.02 24.70
C LEU A 505 -30.64 1.73 25.42
N SER A 506 -31.58 2.68 25.42
CA SER A 506 -32.90 2.49 26.03
C SER A 506 -33.88 1.73 25.16
N LEU A 507 -33.57 1.54 23.86
CA LEU A 507 -34.40 0.77 22.95
C LEU A 507 -34.30 -0.73 23.26
N PRO A 508 -35.43 -1.47 23.20
CA PRO A 508 -35.42 -2.91 23.43
C PRO A 508 -34.64 -3.62 22.32
N LEU A 509 -33.90 -4.66 22.70
CA LEU A 509 -33.17 -5.49 21.77
C LEU A 509 -34.01 -6.71 21.40
N PRO A 510 -34.25 -6.99 20.10
CA PRO A 510 -34.94 -8.21 19.69
C PRO A 510 -34.00 -9.42 19.85
N ASP A 511 -34.58 -10.61 19.96
CA ASP A 511 -33.79 -11.85 19.93
C ASP A 511 -33.20 -12.13 18.53
N ASP A 512 -33.87 -11.64 17.49
CA ASP A 512 -33.53 -11.78 16.07
C ASP A 512 -33.56 -10.41 15.37
N CYS A 513 -32.40 -9.92 14.95
CA CYS A 513 -32.25 -8.62 14.29
C CYS A 513 -32.53 -8.65 12.78
N ASP A 514 -32.82 -9.80 12.15
CA ASP A 514 -33.12 -9.87 10.71
C ASP A 514 -34.48 -9.22 10.39
N SER A 515 -35.37 -9.13 11.39
CA SER A 515 -36.68 -8.49 11.31
C SER A 515 -36.69 -6.99 11.63
N LEU A 516 -35.54 -6.40 11.97
CA LEU A 516 -35.46 -4.96 12.27
C LEU A 516 -35.87 -4.10 11.07
N PRO A 517 -36.40 -2.89 11.32
CA PRO A 517 -36.71 -1.92 10.27
C PRO A 517 -35.53 -1.71 9.32
N VAL A 518 -35.82 -1.58 8.03
CA VAL A 518 -34.81 -1.34 6.99
C VAL A 518 -34.82 0.15 6.65
N ILE A 519 -33.68 0.81 6.83
CA ILE A 519 -33.46 2.17 6.35
C ILE A 519 -33.21 2.09 4.85
N GLU A 520 -34.11 2.70 4.07
CA GLU A 520 -34.05 2.71 2.60
C GLU A 520 -33.24 3.91 2.10
N LEU A 521 -32.70 3.82 0.88
CA LEU A 521 -32.12 4.97 0.19
C LEU A 521 -33.22 5.72 -0.55
N ASN A 522 -33.24 7.06 -0.44
CA ASN A 522 -34.07 7.85 -1.34
C ASN A 522 -33.47 7.88 -2.77
N ALA A 523 -34.18 8.51 -3.71
CA ALA A 523 -33.76 8.55 -5.11
C ALA A 523 -32.37 9.19 -5.32
N GLN A 524 -32.09 10.31 -4.63
CA GLN A 524 -30.81 11.01 -4.76
C GLN A 524 -29.66 10.22 -4.11
N ALA A 525 -29.89 9.65 -2.93
CA ALA A 525 -28.95 8.76 -2.27
C ALA A 525 -28.62 7.52 -3.12
N THR A 526 -29.62 6.97 -3.81
CA THR A 526 -29.44 5.85 -4.75
C THR A 526 -28.54 6.26 -5.92
N GLU A 527 -28.79 7.41 -6.55
CA GLU A 527 -27.96 7.93 -7.64
C GLU A 527 -26.51 8.18 -7.19
N ARG A 528 -26.31 8.74 -6.00
CA ARG A 528 -25.00 8.94 -5.41
C ARG A 528 -24.26 7.62 -5.18
N MET A 529 -24.94 6.62 -4.60
CA MET A 529 -24.35 5.31 -4.36
C MET A 529 -24.05 4.57 -5.67
N ALA A 530 -24.89 4.74 -6.70
CA ALA A 530 -24.63 4.21 -8.03
C ALA A 530 -23.36 4.82 -8.64
N THR A 531 -23.23 6.15 -8.58
CA THR A 531 -22.02 6.86 -9.05
C THR A 531 -20.77 6.37 -8.31
N PHE A 532 -20.87 6.20 -6.98
CA PHE A 532 -19.77 5.68 -6.18
C PHE A 532 -19.41 4.24 -6.56
N PHE A 533 -20.40 3.36 -6.72
CA PHE A 533 -20.23 1.98 -7.16
C PHE A 533 -19.53 1.88 -8.53
N GLU A 534 -20.00 2.61 -9.53
CA GLU A 534 -19.41 2.61 -10.87
C GLU A 534 -17.96 3.13 -10.84
N GLY A 535 -17.69 4.15 -10.01
CA GLY A 535 -16.34 4.64 -9.75
C GLY A 535 -15.43 3.55 -9.16
N MET A 536 -15.90 2.83 -8.14
CA MET A 536 -15.15 1.76 -7.50
C MET A 536 -14.94 0.53 -8.41
N GLU A 537 -15.93 0.17 -9.24
CA GLU A 537 -15.79 -0.89 -10.24
C GLU A 537 -14.72 -0.53 -11.29
N ARG A 538 -14.73 0.72 -11.78
CA ARG A 538 -13.74 1.20 -12.74
C ARG A 538 -12.34 1.24 -12.12
N GLU A 539 -12.19 1.86 -10.96
CA GLU A 539 -10.88 1.99 -10.31
C GLU A 539 -10.32 0.65 -9.85
N GLY A 540 -11.16 -0.23 -9.30
CA GLY A 540 -10.76 -1.54 -8.81
C GLY A 540 -10.38 -2.52 -9.93
N ARG A 541 -10.98 -2.43 -11.11
CA ARG A 541 -10.65 -3.32 -12.25
C ARG A 541 -9.64 -2.74 -13.21
N GLN A 542 -9.69 -1.42 -13.44
CA GLN A 542 -8.98 -0.76 -14.53
C GLN A 542 -8.15 0.45 -14.08
N GLY A 543 -8.37 0.99 -12.88
CA GLY A 543 -7.70 2.19 -12.41
C GLY A 543 -6.64 1.95 -11.33
N GLY A 544 -6.51 2.91 -10.40
CA GLY A 544 -5.47 2.93 -9.39
C GLY A 544 -5.67 1.96 -8.23
N LEU A 545 -6.87 1.40 -8.08
CA LEU A 545 -7.26 0.56 -6.93
C LEU A 545 -7.15 -0.94 -7.21
N ARG A 546 -6.48 -1.36 -8.29
CA ARG A 546 -6.31 -2.78 -8.65
C ARG A 546 -5.63 -3.61 -7.56
N ASP A 547 -4.61 -3.05 -6.92
CA ASP A 547 -3.85 -3.75 -5.86
C ASP A 547 -4.72 -4.00 -4.61
N VAL A 548 -5.81 -3.25 -4.46
CA VAL A 548 -6.81 -3.40 -3.41
C VAL A 548 -8.20 -3.69 -3.96
N GLN A 549 -8.28 -4.35 -5.12
CA GLN A 549 -9.54 -4.64 -5.82
C GLN A 549 -10.63 -5.23 -4.91
N PRO A 550 -10.36 -6.25 -4.05
CA PRO A 550 -11.39 -6.80 -3.17
C PRO A 550 -12.01 -5.78 -2.19
N PHE A 551 -11.25 -4.74 -1.82
CA PHE A 551 -11.70 -3.64 -0.97
C PHE A 551 -12.55 -2.66 -1.77
N ALA A 552 -12.08 -2.25 -2.96
CA ALA A 552 -12.81 -1.36 -3.85
C ALA A 552 -14.20 -1.93 -4.22
N LEU A 553 -14.27 -3.21 -4.62
CA LEU A 553 -15.53 -3.85 -5.01
C LEU A 553 -16.54 -4.02 -3.87
N ARG A 554 -16.12 -3.88 -2.61
CA ARG A 554 -17.00 -3.91 -1.42
C ARG A 554 -17.26 -2.53 -0.82
N ALA A 555 -16.58 -1.49 -1.31
CA ALA A 555 -16.66 -0.16 -0.72
C ALA A 555 -18.08 0.40 -0.72
N THR A 556 -18.91 0.10 -1.73
CA THR A 556 -20.32 0.55 -1.76
C THR A 556 -21.17 -0.09 -0.66
N GLU A 557 -20.98 -1.38 -0.36
CA GLU A 557 -21.67 -2.02 0.75
C GLU A 557 -21.28 -1.38 2.09
N GLN A 558 -19.98 -1.11 2.27
CA GLN A 558 -19.48 -0.37 3.43
C GLN A 558 -20.09 1.03 3.51
N ALA A 559 -20.13 1.76 2.40
CA ALA A 559 -20.69 3.10 2.34
C ALA A 559 -22.18 3.11 2.74
N CYS A 560 -22.97 2.15 2.26
CA CYS A 560 -24.36 1.96 2.66
C CYS A 560 -24.49 1.67 4.17
N ARG A 561 -23.66 0.79 4.73
CA ARG A 561 -23.67 0.46 6.17
C ARG A 561 -23.29 1.66 7.02
N ILE A 562 -22.26 2.42 6.64
CA ILE A 562 -21.85 3.65 7.33
C ILE A 562 -22.99 4.68 7.29
N ALA A 563 -23.56 4.94 6.11
CA ALA A 563 -24.68 5.86 5.95
C ALA A 563 -25.89 5.44 6.81
N GLY A 564 -26.21 4.14 6.85
CA GLY A 564 -27.27 3.59 7.70
C GLY A 564 -26.99 3.75 9.20
N VAL A 565 -25.74 3.59 9.65
CA VAL A 565 -25.35 3.87 11.05
C VAL A 565 -25.57 5.34 11.37
N LEU A 566 -25.13 6.26 10.50
CA LEU A 566 -25.29 7.70 10.71
C LEU A 566 -26.77 8.11 10.70
N ALA A 567 -27.57 7.59 9.77
CA ALA A 567 -29.02 7.83 9.71
C ALA A 567 -29.73 7.31 10.97
N CYS A 568 -29.47 6.05 11.36
CA CYS A 568 -30.05 5.46 12.57
C CYS A 568 -29.65 6.25 13.83
N TYR A 569 -28.39 6.68 13.91
CA TYR A 569 -27.90 7.49 15.02
C TYR A 569 -28.60 8.85 15.08
N ALA A 570 -28.82 9.50 13.94
CA ALA A 570 -29.58 10.74 13.82
C ALA A 570 -31.11 10.55 14.03
N GLY A 571 -31.61 9.31 14.10
CA GLY A 571 -33.04 9.02 14.18
C GLY A 571 -33.79 9.22 12.86
N GLN A 572 -33.08 9.16 11.74
CA GLN A 572 -33.64 9.21 10.39
C GLN A 572 -34.09 7.81 9.96
N ASP A 573 -35.20 7.74 9.23
CA ASP A 573 -35.81 6.53 8.68
C ASP A 573 -35.43 6.27 7.21
N VAL A 574 -34.76 7.24 6.58
CA VAL A 574 -34.30 7.18 5.18
C VAL A 574 -32.89 7.77 5.06
N ILE A 575 -32.06 7.20 4.19
CA ILE A 575 -30.78 7.79 3.80
C ILE A 575 -31.04 8.81 2.69
N ASP A 576 -30.71 10.06 2.97
CA ASP A 576 -30.70 11.16 2.02
C ASP A 576 -29.35 11.33 1.31
N ASP A 577 -29.29 12.26 0.37
CA ASP A 577 -28.09 12.51 -0.43
C ASP A 577 -26.86 12.91 0.42
N PRO A 578 -26.94 13.84 1.38
CA PRO A 578 -25.84 14.14 2.30
C PRO A 578 -25.37 12.91 3.08
N THR A 579 -26.28 12.13 3.64
CA THR A 579 -25.92 10.95 4.46
C THR A 579 -25.27 9.85 3.61
N ALA A 580 -25.72 9.68 2.36
CA ALA A 580 -25.05 8.84 1.39
C ALA A 580 -23.63 9.38 1.07
N ALA A 581 -23.46 10.69 0.92
CA ALA A 581 -22.14 11.30 0.68
C ALA A 581 -21.17 11.05 1.83
N TYR A 582 -21.66 11.14 3.07
CA TYR A 582 -20.92 10.82 4.28
C TYR A 582 -20.41 9.38 4.28
N GLY A 583 -21.29 8.41 4.00
CA GLY A 583 -20.91 7.00 3.90
C GLY A 583 -19.86 6.73 2.82
N ALA A 584 -20.04 7.31 1.63
CA ALA A 584 -19.09 7.16 0.52
C ALA A 584 -17.72 7.77 0.85
N ALA A 585 -17.67 8.95 1.45
CA ALA A 585 -16.41 9.63 1.80
C ALA A 585 -15.61 8.87 2.87
N LEU A 586 -16.28 8.33 3.90
CA LEU A 586 -15.62 7.51 4.93
C LEU A 586 -15.12 6.16 4.37
N ALA A 587 -15.89 5.53 3.47
CA ALA A 587 -15.47 4.31 2.79
C ALA A 587 -14.26 4.56 1.87
N ALA A 588 -14.26 5.66 1.11
CA ALA A 588 -13.14 6.07 0.26
C ALA A 588 -11.87 6.33 1.08
N HIS A 589 -11.97 7.09 2.18
CA HIS A 589 -10.82 7.35 3.05
C HIS A 589 -10.25 6.04 3.64
N SER A 590 -11.11 5.08 3.99
CA SER A 590 -10.63 3.77 4.43
C SER A 590 -9.89 3.02 3.33
N LEU A 591 -10.32 3.16 2.07
CA LEU A 591 -9.70 2.50 0.93
C LEU A 591 -8.32 3.08 0.63
N ASP A 592 -8.16 4.40 0.73
CA ASP A 592 -6.87 5.08 0.62
C ASP A 592 -5.88 4.57 1.68
N ASN A 593 -6.35 4.41 2.93
CA ASN A 593 -5.54 3.83 4.00
C ASN A 593 -5.16 2.38 3.73
N TRP A 594 -6.08 1.58 3.17
CA TRP A 594 -5.79 0.19 2.78
C TRP A 594 -4.77 0.13 1.64
N GLN A 595 -4.90 1.02 0.65
CA GLN A 595 -3.93 1.15 -0.41
C GLN A 595 -2.57 1.52 0.14
N ALA A 596 -2.45 2.49 1.05
CA ALA A 596 -1.20 2.83 1.71
C ALA A 596 -0.60 1.65 2.50
N ALA A 597 -1.43 0.94 3.29
CA ALA A 597 -1.03 -0.21 4.09
C ALA A 597 -0.50 -1.38 3.26
N LEU A 598 -1.03 -1.58 2.05
CA LEU A 598 -0.65 -2.69 1.17
C LEU A 598 0.42 -2.28 0.14
N SER A 599 0.48 -1.01 -0.27
CA SER A 599 1.47 -0.50 -1.24
C SER A 599 2.89 -0.50 -0.69
N GLY A 600 3.07 -0.37 0.63
CA GLY A 600 4.38 -0.35 1.28
C GLY A 600 5.16 -1.67 1.28
N LYS A 601 4.63 -2.77 0.72
CA LYS A 601 5.22 -4.13 0.88
C LYS A 601 5.22 -5.03 -0.35
N ALA A 602 5.04 -4.50 -1.55
CA ALA A 602 5.27 -5.27 -2.79
C ALA A 602 6.78 -5.49 -3.11
N ASP A 603 7.72 -4.80 -2.43
CA ASP A 603 9.15 -4.99 -2.60
C ASP A 603 9.74 -5.85 -1.45
N PRO A 604 10.14 -7.11 -1.70
CA PRO A 604 10.88 -7.92 -0.72
C PRO A 604 12.34 -7.48 -0.54
N GLY A 605 12.80 -6.46 -1.26
CA GLY A 605 14.14 -5.88 -1.21
C GLY A 605 14.60 -5.42 0.17
N PRO A 606 13.84 -4.58 0.91
CA PRO A 606 14.17 -4.14 2.26
C PRO A 606 14.41 -5.27 3.27
N GLU A 607 13.53 -6.29 3.29
CA GLU A 607 13.69 -7.43 4.21
C GLU A 607 14.90 -8.29 3.87
N ARG A 608 15.17 -8.50 2.57
CA ARG A 608 16.38 -9.17 2.09
C ARG A 608 17.64 -8.41 2.46
N ALA A 609 17.65 -7.08 2.27
CA ALA A 609 18.74 -6.21 2.69
C ALA A 609 18.97 -6.27 4.20
N LEU A 610 17.92 -6.20 5.02
CA LEU A 610 18.05 -6.31 6.48
C LEU A 610 18.57 -7.69 6.91
N THR A 611 18.10 -8.76 6.26
CA THR A 611 18.56 -10.12 6.50
C THR A 611 20.05 -10.28 6.17
N LEU A 612 20.50 -9.73 5.05
CA LEU A 612 21.90 -9.72 4.66
C LEU A 612 22.75 -8.90 5.64
N TYR A 613 22.28 -7.71 6.03
CA TYR A 613 23.00 -6.87 6.99
C TYR A 613 23.16 -7.55 8.34
N ARG A 614 22.11 -8.16 8.91
CA ARG A 614 22.20 -8.94 10.16
C ARG A 614 23.27 -10.02 10.08
N TRP A 615 23.33 -10.72 8.95
CA TRP A 615 24.33 -11.75 8.70
C TRP A 615 25.76 -11.18 8.55
N LEU A 616 25.93 -9.99 7.95
CA LEU A 616 27.24 -9.33 7.85
C LEU A 616 27.74 -8.78 9.19
N VAL A 617 26.85 -8.22 10.01
CA VAL A 617 27.18 -7.61 11.32
C VAL A 617 27.67 -8.63 12.36
N GLU A 618 27.34 -9.91 12.19
CA GLU A 618 27.87 -11.00 13.02
C GLU A 618 29.33 -11.37 12.66
N ARG A 619 29.84 -10.87 11.54
CA ARG A 619 31.18 -11.18 11.01
C ARG A 619 32.09 -9.98 11.16
N VAL A 620 33.34 -10.24 11.56
CA VAL A 620 34.36 -9.20 11.69
C VAL A 620 35.16 -9.14 10.39
N GLY A 621 35.11 -8.00 9.70
CA GLY A 621 35.91 -7.72 8.51
C GLY A 621 35.20 -7.99 7.18
N TRP A 622 35.99 -8.03 6.11
CA TRP A 622 35.52 -8.16 4.73
C TRP A 622 35.05 -9.58 4.42
N VAL A 623 33.90 -9.68 3.74
CA VAL A 623 33.29 -10.94 3.28
C VAL A 623 33.20 -10.92 1.76
N GLY A 624 33.70 -11.96 1.08
CA GLY A 624 33.63 -12.05 -0.38
C GLY A 624 32.20 -12.28 -0.89
N LEU A 625 31.84 -11.67 -2.03
CA LEU A 625 30.53 -11.83 -2.67
C LEU A 625 30.18 -13.30 -2.98
N ARG A 626 31.20 -14.12 -3.28
CA ARG A 626 31.07 -15.57 -3.49
C ARG A 626 30.68 -16.32 -2.21
N ASP A 627 31.14 -15.86 -1.05
CA ASP A 627 30.79 -16.45 0.24
C ASP A 627 29.37 -16.08 0.65
N ILE A 628 28.86 -14.91 0.26
CA ILE A 628 27.44 -14.59 0.45
C ILE A 628 26.57 -15.56 -0.35
N SER A 629 26.92 -15.85 -1.61
CA SER A 629 26.18 -16.80 -2.45
C SER A 629 26.24 -18.24 -1.94
N ARG A 630 27.27 -18.61 -1.15
CA ARG A 630 27.47 -19.98 -0.64
C ARG A 630 27.00 -20.18 0.80
N LEU A 631 27.30 -19.23 1.68
CA LEU A 631 27.15 -19.30 3.13
C LEU A 631 26.13 -18.30 3.68
N GLY A 632 25.68 -17.35 2.86
CA GLY A 632 24.69 -16.34 3.22
C GLY A 632 23.30 -16.93 3.49
N PRO A 633 22.37 -16.10 3.99
CA PRO A 633 20.97 -16.50 4.17
C PRO A 633 20.33 -16.89 2.83
N ASN A 634 19.49 -17.94 2.82
CA ASN A 634 18.90 -18.50 1.59
C ASN A 634 18.20 -17.45 0.71
N SER A 635 17.57 -16.45 1.33
CA SER A 635 16.82 -15.39 0.65
C SER A 635 17.69 -14.44 -0.20
N VAL A 636 19.01 -14.43 0.02
CA VAL A 636 19.97 -13.51 -0.64
C VAL A 636 21.14 -14.24 -1.33
N ARG A 637 21.08 -15.56 -1.51
CA ARG A 637 22.16 -16.33 -2.16
C ARG A 637 22.24 -16.13 -3.68
N ALA A 638 21.09 -15.96 -4.32
CA ALA A 638 21.00 -15.71 -5.76
C ALA A 638 21.62 -14.35 -6.10
N ALA A 639 22.41 -14.28 -7.18
CA ALA A 639 23.23 -13.11 -7.50
C ALA A 639 22.39 -11.84 -7.68
N ASP A 640 21.27 -11.93 -8.41
CA ASP A 640 20.30 -10.85 -8.60
C ASP A 640 19.79 -10.27 -7.26
N ARG A 641 19.44 -11.14 -6.31
CA ARG A 641 18.90 -10.75 -5.00
C ARG A 641 19.97 -10.23 -4.06
N ARG A 642 21.17 -10.82 -4.11
CA ARG A 642 22.35 -10.38 -3.36
C ARG A 642 22.71 -8.96 -3.77
N ASP A 643 22.85 -8.73 -5.06
CA ASP A 643 23.35 -7.46 -5.61
C ASP A 643 22.32 -6.35 -5.33
N THR A 644 21.03 -6.62 -5.59
CA THR A 644 19.95 -5.68 -5.22
C THR A 644 19.91 -5.35 -3.72
N ALA A 645 20.19 -6.33 -2.86
CA ALA A 645 20.25 -6.12 -1.41
C ALA A 645 21.48 -5.30 -1.00
N LEU A 646 22.63 -5.54 -1.64
CA LEU A 646 23.87 -4.81 -1.40
C LEU A 646 23.78 -3.36 -1.85
N ASP A 647 23.26 -3.11 -3.06
CA ASP A 647 23.06 -1.76 -3.60
C ASP A 647 22.22 -0.91 -2.63
N ARG A 648 21.16 -1.50 -2.07
CA ARG A 648 20.29 -0.84 -1.09
C ARG A 648 20.99 -0.60 0.25
N LEU A 649 21.85 -1.50 0.70
CA LEU A 649 22.63 -1.33 1.93
C LEU A 649 23.73 -0.26 1.77
N GLU A 650 24.39 -0.25 0.62
CA GLU A 650 25.45 0.69 0.28
C GLU A 650 24.90 2.11 0.15
N ALA A 651 23.75 2.28 -0.52
CA ALA A 651 23.04 3.56 -0.63
C ALA A 651 22.69 4.17 0.75
N LEU A 652 22.50 3.34 1.77
CA LEU A 652 22.18 3.77 3.14
C LEU A 652 23.42 3.87 4.05
N GLY A 653 24.63 3.64 3.52
CA GLY A 653 25.88 3.64 4.29
C GLY A 653 25.97 2.52 5.33
N LEU A 654 25.16 1.46 5.17
CA LEU A 654 25.13 0.30 6.08
C LEU A 654 26.23 -0.71 5.74
N VAL A 655 26.77 -0.70 4.52
CA VAL A 655 27.90 -1.55 4.14
C VAL A 655 28.95 -0.74 3.39
N GLU A 656 30.19 -1.20 3.48
CA GLU A 656 31.32 -0.78 2.65
C GLU A 656 31.57 -1.87 1.62
N VAL A 657 31.72 -1.49 0.34
CA VAL A 657 32.03 -2.42 -0.76
C VAL A 657 33.43 -2.10 -1.30
N ASP A 658 34.26 -3.13 -1.45
CA ASP A 658 35.60 -3.05 -2.04
C ASP A 658 35.79 -4.20 -3.03
N GLY A 659 35.65 -3.88 -4.32
CA GLY A 659 35.72 -4.84 -5.41
C GLY A 659 34.71 -5.99 -5.24
N ALA A 660 35.22 -7.20 -4.96
CA ALA A 660 34.41 -8.40 -4.76
C ALA A 660 34.19 -8.76 -3.29
N ALA A 661 34.36 -7.80 -2.36
CA ALA A 661 34.15 -7.98 -0.94
C ALA A 661 33.26 -6.88 -0.35
N VAL A 662 32.58 -7.20 0.75
CA VAL A 662 31.70 -6.29 1.48
C VAL A 662 31.93 -6.41 2.98
N LYS A 663 31.78 -5.31 3.72
CA LYS A 663 31.86 -5.27 5.18
C LYS A 663 30.70 -4.47 5.76
N ALA A 664 30.18 -4.86 6.93
CA ALA A 664 29.19 -4.05 7.65
C ALA A 664 29.82 -2.75 8.17
N ALA A 665 29.16 -1.61 7.93
CA ALA A 665 29.60 -0.29 8.32
C ALA A 665 28.89 0.21 9.58
N GLY A 666 29.53 1.09 10.35
CA GLY A 666 28.94 1.69 11.56
C GLY A 666 28.63 0.68 12.67
N VAL A 667 29.39 -0.42 12.76
CA VAL A 667 29.30 -1.42 13.81
C VAL A 667 30.56 -1.38 14.68
N ASP A 668 30.38 -1.40 16.00
CA ASP A 668 31.43 -1.69 16.96
C ASP A 668 31.35 -3.16 17.39
N HIS A 669 32.42 -3.91 17.10
CA HIS A 669 32.59 -5.30 17.52
C HIS A 669 33.35 -5.44 18.85
N ALA A 670 33.53 -4.34 19.61
CA ALA A 670 34.13 -4.38 20.93
C ALA A 670 33.50 -5.49 21.77
N ARG A 671 34.36 -6.44 22.20
CA ARG A 671 33.99 -7.60 23.00
C ARG A 671 33.41 -7.12 24.34
N HIS A 672 32.24 -7.66 24.69
CA HIS A 672 31.93 -7.89 26.10
C HIS A 672 32.87 -8.95 26.67
#